data_AF-A0AA94EED2-F1
#
_entry.id   AF-A0AA94EED2-F1
#
_cell.length_a   1.000
_cell.length_b   1.000
_cell.length_c   1.000
_cell.angle_alpha   90.00
_cell.angle_beta   90.00
_cell.angle_gamma   90.00
#
_symmetry.space_group_name_H-M   'P 1'
#
loop_
_entity.id
_entity.type
_entity.pdbx_description
1 polymer ?
#
loop_
_entity_poly.entity_id
_entity_poly.type
_entity_poly.pdbx_seq_one_letter_code
_entity_poly.pdbx_strand_id
1 'polypeptide(L)'
;MKPTNLTRTPLALAFVALGLAGCGGDSVETNTQYTQIDTTAPVDEWELVWSDDFEGNAIDENKWNFEVNCQGGGNNEQQCYTDSSENAYVSDGTLKIVALPAGEDAEGNLPYTSARLNSKNKGDFKYGRIEVRAKLPEGQGSWPAVWMMPTDSVYGGWPKSGEIDIVEAVNLKTVDEEGNVENNVHGTLHYGRDWPNNASSGKAYQLPDGVNPADDFHTYAIEWQEGEIRWYVDGYLYQTQRDSQVRYNSKGEAIGLNHQGWFTEYYDQSTGELKVDYGPAPYDQRFYVIMNLAVGGDWPENTNNLGINESAFAEGQTLEIDYINVYQCNQNPDTGKGCETLRAGYDDEETLVTGKAPIPSPPSTTVENLTIFDGTPNPNWPAWDCCGGSTPALIDDADKGQVYQFVVNDTPTVNGFISREEFITDENGQPQPFDASGMIESGSISFDMKVTSAPSDGSASWLFKVESDRAATFAELPITESAEGVAPVVGEWQTYTFPLQQLVDAGLEPSAIDAFMVFPSWGLGAGAEYLMTNVEITSPEAESPELVLFDDQQNPDWPLWDCCGGTTPQEVVDEERGVVGEFEIGATPTVVGFKPADGSGIQFDASALLVEGVIQFDMKVVSSPNDPNSVWMFKVESNGAETFAEVELASGNGGQAPTTGEWQTYTFPLQQLADEGLDVSAIDVIMMFPAWGTGEGAVFRVDEARIYDPSAGSDEITIFDEEVNADWTLWDCCAGSTPQVVEAEAPYNNVAQFEILGSPETVLGFLANDGATFDASALLANGAISFDMRVVDQPSGADAQWLVKVESSGAATAVEVPLSSGNYGEEPVAGEWATYNFTLQSLFDAGLDISDISVIMIFPTWGQSSGAVYQVDNLSIENF
;
A
#
# COMPACT_ATOMS: atom_id res chain seq x y z
N MET A 1 -9.89 89.92 9.35
CA MET A 1 -8.79 90.27 10.29
C MET A 1 -8.63 89.09 11.26
N LYS A 2 -7.39 88.57 11.38
CA LYS A 2 -6.76 87.67 12.39
C LYS A 2 -7.61 87.12 13.60
N PRO A 3 -7.19 86.03 14.28
CA PRO A 3 -6.85 84.64 13.87
C PRO A 3 -7.31 83.55 14.89
N THR A 4 -6.93 82.27 14.66
CA THR A 4 -6.65 81.16 15.61
C THR A 4 -7.74 80.39 16.41
N ASN A 5 -7.73 79.07 16.16
CA ASN A 5 -7.55 77.92 17.07
C ASN A 5 -8.71 77.25 17.85
N LEU A 6 -8.85 75.95 17.51
CA LEU A 6 -9.03 74.74 18.32
C LEU A 6 -10.06 74.72 19.46
N THR A 7 -10.99 73.76 19.36
CA THR A 7 -11.45 72.95 20.50
C THR A 7 -11.80 71.53 20.04
N ARG A 8 -11.18 70.53 20.69
CA ARG A 8 -11.51 69.10 20.69
C ARG A 8 -12.67 68.83 21.66
N THR A 9 -13.53 67.86 21.32
CA THR A 9 -14.42 67.12 22.26
C THR A 9 -14.77 65.75 21.64
N PRO A 10 -15.26 64.74 22.39
CA PRO A 10 -14.48 63.56 22.76
C PRO A 10 -15.01 62.23 22.20
N LEU A 11 -14.17 61.22 22.39
CA LEU A 11 -14.30 59.79 22.10
C LEU A 11 -15.53 59.14 22.77
N ALA A 12 -16.28 58.32 22.02
CA ALA A 12 -17.21 57.33 22.55
C ALA A 12 -16.83 55.95 21.97
N LEU A 13 -16.51 55.01 22.87
CA LEU A 13 -16.18 53.63 22.58
C LEU A 13 -17.44 52.87 22.11
N ALA A 14 -17.36 52.19 20.96
CA ALA A 14 -18.28 51.12 20.59
C ALA A 14 -17.48 49.80 20.58
N PHE A 15 -17.96 48.84 21.37
CA PHE A 15 -17.43 47.48 21.46
C PHE A 15 -17.61 46.75 20.11
N VAL A 16 -16.51 46.24 19.56
CA VAL A 16 -16.51 45.29 18.45
C VAL A 16 -16.53 43.89 19.07
N ALA A 17 -17.59 43.13 18.80
CA ALA A 17 -17.61 41.69 19.03
C ALA A 17 -16.98 41.01 17.82
N LEU A 18 -15.80 40.42 18.02
CA LEU A 18 -15.15 39.51 17.08
C LEU A 18 -15.87 38.17 17.13
N GLY A 19 -16.62 37.85 16.06
CA GLY A 19 -16.97 36.48 15.73
C GLY A 19 -15.83 35.90 14.89
N LEU A 20 -15.06 34.98 15.48
CA LEU A 20 -14.20 34.05 14.76
C LEU A 20 -15.11 33.06 14.03
N ALA A 21 -15.37 33.31 12.76
CA ALA A 21 -15.75 32.24 11.83
C ALA A 21 -14.43 31.63 11.34
N GLY A 22 -14.21 30.36 11.68
CA GLY A 22 -13.06 29.60 11.21
C GLY A 22 -13.05 29.51 9.68
N CYS A 23 -11.85 29.52 9.12
CA CYS A 23 -11.58 29.15 7.73
C CYS A 23 -11.92 27.66 7.55
N GLY A 24 -13.19 27.37 7.27
CA GLY A 24 -13.61 26.16 6.58
C GLY A 24 -13.63 26.44 5.08
N GLY A 25 -13.08 25.52 4.29
CA GLY A 25 -12.91 25.66 2.85
C GLY A 25 -14.23 25.89 2.12
N ASP A 26 -14.29 26.99 1.37
CA ASP A 26 -15.22 27.09 0.24
C ASP A 26 -14.61 26.27 -0.89
N SER A 27 -15.06 25.03 -1.04
CA SER A 27 -14.92 24.27 -2.28
C SER A 27 -15.59 25.08 -3.38
N VAL A 28 -14.81 25.55 -4.35
CA VAL A 28 -15.34 26.11 -5.59
C VAL A 28 -16.17 25.01 -6.26
N GLU A 29 -17.49 25.12 -6.24
CA GLU A 29 -18.36 24.20 -6.99
C GLU A 29 -18.13 24.42 -8.49
N THR A 30 -17.79 23.35 -9.20
CA THR A 30 -17.66 23.32 -10.66
C THR A 30 -19.02 23.57 -11.30
N ASN A 31 -19.14 24.57 -12.18
CA ASN A 31 -20.40 24.95 -12.83
C ASN A 31 -20.59 24.22 -14.17
N THR A 32 -20.16 22.96 -14.22
CA THR A 32 -20.06 22.19 -15.46
C THR A 32 -21.38 21.48 -15.73
N GLN A 33 -22.08 21.85 -16.81
CA GLN A 33 -23.39 21.27 -17.13
C GLN A 33 -23.27 19.89 -17.80
N TYR A 34 -23.09 18.84 -17.00
CA TYR A 34 -22.88 17.45 -17.45
C TYR A 34 -23.92 16.88 -18.44
N THR A 35 -25.12 17.47 -18.49
CA THR A 35 -26.24 16.97 -19.31
C THR A 35 -26.36 17.63 -20.68
N GLN A 36 -25.55 18.65 -21.00
CA GLN A 36 -25.75 19.44 -22.21
C GLN A 36 -24.46 20.15 -22.70
N ILE A 37 -23.39 19.40 -22.95
CA ILE A 37 -22.14 19.96 -23.51
C ILE A 37 -22.12 19.76 -25.02
N ASP A 38 -21.99 20.86 -25.77
CA ASP A 38 -21.70 20.86 -27.20
C ASP A 38 -20.17 20.79 -27.36
N THR A 39 -19.65 19.64 -27.77
CA THR A 39 -18.21 19.39 -27.95
C THR A 39 -17.59 20.20 -29.09
N THR A 40 -18.38 21.00 -29.82
CA THR A 40 -17.92 21.78 -30.98
C THR A 40 -17.66 23.26 -30.69
N ALA A 41 -17.93 23.73 -29.47
CA ALA A 41 -17.68 25.11 -29.05
C ALA A 41 -16.90 25.16 -27.73
N PRO A 42 -15.80 25.94 -27.63
CA PRO A 42 -15.13 26.16 -26.35
C PRO A 42 -16.09 26.78 -25.34
N VAL A 43 -15.95 26.36 -24.08
CA VAL A 43 -16.64 26.96 -22.93
C VAL A 43 -16.25 28.46 -22.87
N ASP A 44 -17.22 29.37 -22.75
CA ASP A 44 -17.04 30.85 -22.87
C ASP A 44 -16.03 31.43 -21.84
N GLU A 45 -15.63 30.62 -20.86
CA GLU A 45 -14.72 30.91 -19.77
C GLU A 45 -13.22 30.70 -20.08
N TRP A 46 -12.86 30.16 -21.26
CA TRP A 46 -11.46 30.08 -21.72
C TRP A 46 -10.97 31.39 -22.34
N GLU A 47 -9.83 31.92 -21.87
CA GLU A 47 -9.18 33.10 -22.45
C GLU A 47 -7.91 32.73 -23.20
N LEU A 48 -7.83 33.11 -24.48
CA LEU A 48 -6.63 32.92 -25.30
C LEU A 48 -5.49 33.80 -24.79
N VAL A 49 -4.40 33.19 -24.32
CA VAL A 49 -3.24 33.90 -23.75
C VAL A 49 -2.00 33.86 -24.62
N TRP A 50 -1.89 32.88 -25.51
CA TRP A 50 -0.78 32.74 -26.44
C TRP A 50 -1.23 31.97 -27.68
N SER A 51 -0.74 32.38 -28.85
CA SER A 51 -1.02 31.67 -30.10
C SER A 51 0.08 31.85 -31.12
N ASP A 52 0.15 30.92 -32.07
CA ASP A 52 0.80 31.12 -33.37
C ASP A 52 -0.08 30.53 -34.48
N ASP A 53 -0.48 31.39 -35.40
CA ASP A 53 -1.37 31.13 -36.53
C ASP A 53 -0.59 30.97 -37.85
N PHE A 54 0.74 31.06 -37.82
CA PHE A 54 1.64 30.84 -38.95
C PHE A 54 1.27 31.58 -40.26
N GLU A 55 0.58 32.72 -40.15
CA GLU A 55 0.23 33.61 -41.26
C GLU A 55 1.41 34.48 -41.74
N GLY A 56 2.54 34.41 -41.05
CA GLY A 56 3.77 35.12 -41.39
C GLY A 56 4.47 34.59 -42.65
N ASN A 57 5.57 35.23 -43.04
CA ASN A 57 6.44 34.75 -44.12
C ASN A 57 7.65 33.94 -43.62
N ALA A 58 7.75 33.75 -42.30
CA ALA A 58 8.86 33.07 -41.63
C ALA A 58 8.39 32.62 -40.24
N ILE A 59 9.13 31.68 -39.66
CA ILE A 59 8.94 31.20 -38.29
C ILE A 59 9.31 32.35 -37.32
N ASP A 60 8.44 32.64 -36.36
CA ASP A 60 8.70 33.69 -35.37
C ASP A 60 9.72 33.21 -34.33
N GLU A 61 10.97 33.62 -34.49
CA GLU A 61 12.05 33.31 -33.54
C GLU A 61 11.84 33.94 -32.14
N ASN A 62 10.85 34.82 -31.95
CA ASN A 62 10.48 35.26 -30.58
C ASN A 62 9.61 34.22 -29.87
N LYS A 63 8.99 33.29 -30.62
CA LYS A 63 8.13 32.21 -30.10
C LYS A 63 8.84 30.86 -30.12
N TRP A 64 9.67 30.62 -31.12
CA TRP A 64 10.26 29.29 -31.37
C TRP A 64 11.79 29.29 -31.35
N ASN A 65 12.36 28.24 -30.76
CA ASN A 65 13.76 27.85 -30.86
C ASN A 65 13.87 26.65 -31.82
N PHE A 66 14.94 26.61 -32.61
CA PHE A 66 15.33 25.40 -33.33
C PHE A 66 16.25 24.55 -32.45
N GLU A 67 15.95 23.26 -32.35
CA GLU A 67 16.86 22.28 -31.78
C GLU A 67 17.68 21.65 -32.90
N VAL A 68 19.00 21.88 -32.90
CA VAL A 68 19.91 21.41 -33.95
C VAL A 68 20.86 20.39 -33.35
N ASN A 69 20.68 19.12 -33.71
CA ASN A 69 21.55 18.03 -33.27
C ASN A 69 21.42 16.81 -34.20
N CYS A 70 22.33 15.86 -34.05
CA CYS A 70 22.26 14.57 -34.73
C CYS A 70 22.54 13.43 -33.74
N GLN A 71 21.78 13.42 -32.64
CA GLN A 71 22.03 12.55 -31.48
C GLN A 71 21.06 11.37 -31.36
N GLY A 72 20.10 11.24 -32.28
CA GLY A 72 19.12 10.15 -32.29
C GLY A 72 17.98 10.31 -31.27
N GLY A 73 17.75 11.53 -30.79
CA GLY A 73 16.56 11.95 -30.02
C GLY A 73 16.34 11.31 -28.64
N GLY A 74 17.15 10.30 -28.27
CA GLY A 74 16.97 9.49 -27.07
C GLY A 74 16.37 8.11 -27.36
N ASN A 75 15.87 7.89 -28.58
CA ASN A 75 15.07 6.72 -28.96
C ASN A 75 15.61 6.01 -30.21
N ASN A 76 16.92 6.09 -30.45
CA ASN A 76 17.61 5.54 -31.64
C ASN A 76 17.07 6.08 -32.98
N GLU A 77 16.59 7.33 -32.98
CA GLU A 77 16.03 7.98 -34.15
C GLU A 77 17.09 8.22 -35.25
N GLN A 78 16.67 8.23 -36.52
CA GLN A 78 17.54 8.19 -37.70
C GLN A 78 17.63 9.53 -38.45
N GLN A 79 17.19 10.64 -37.85
CA GLN A 79 17.33 11.98 -38.41
C GLN A 79 18.33 12.87 -37.65
N CYS A 80 19.00 13.76 -38.36
CA CYS A 80 19.57 14.97 -37.77
C CYS A 80 18.51 16.09 -37.79
N TYR A 81 18.25 16.74 -36.65
CA TYR A 81 17.45 17.96 -36.61
C TYR A 81 18.28 19.17 -37.03
N THR A 82 17.72 20.01 -37.90
CA THR A 82 18.39 21.18 -38.48
C THR A 82 17.53 22.44 -38.36
N ASP A 83 18.15 23.61 -38.58
CA ASP A 83 17.50 24.91 -38.75
C ASP A 83 17.34 25.30 -40.23
N SER A 84 17.50 24.34 -41.15
CA SER A 84 17.38 24.57 -42.59
C SER A 84 15.95 24.92 -42.97
N SER A 85 15.80 25.89 -43.88
CA SER A 85 14.52 26.21 -44.51
C SER A 85 13.95 25.08 -45.38
N GLU A 86 14.72 24.02 -45.63
CA GLU A 86 14.21 22.80 -46.28
C GLU A 86 13.47 21.88 -45.30
N ASN A 87 13.83 21.91 -44.01
CA ASN A 87 13.22 21.09 -42.98
C ASN A 87 12.15 21.81 -42.18
N ALA A 88 12.18 23.15 -42.10
CA ALA A 88 11.14 23.92 -41.42
C ALA A 88 10.91 25.28 -42.07
N TYR A 89 9.67 25.55 -42.45
CA TYR A 89 9.28 26.83 -43.06
C TYR A 89 7.78 27.09 -42.92
N VAL A 90 7.39 28.35 -43.08
CA VAL A 90 5.98 28.76 -43.15
C VAL A 90 5.59 28.98 -44.60
N SER A 91 4.47 28.41 -45.02
CA SER A 91 3.89 28.61 -46.35
C SER A 91 2.39 28.34 -46.32
N ASP A 92 1.61 29.13 -47.07
CA ASP A 92 0.17 28.97 -47.21
C ASP A 92 -0.59 28.94 -45.86
N GLY A 93 -0.18 29.78 -44.90
CA GLY A 93 -0.81 29.92 -43.59
C GLY A 93 -0.52 28.77 -42.62
N THR A 94 0.47 27.92 -42.90
CA THR A 94 0.82 26.77 -42.04
C THR A 94 2.33 26.67 -41.86
N LEU A 95 2.75 26.13 -40.71
CA LEU A 95 4.10 25.64 -40.50
C LEU A 95 4.26 24.25 -41.14
N LYS A 96 5.34 24.06 -41.90
CA LYS A 96 5.77 22.77 -42.41
C LYS A 96 7.01 22.31 -41.65
N ILE A 97 6.97 21.11 -41.10
CA ILE A 97 8.13 20.38 -40.62
C ILE A 97 8.32 19.18 -41.56
N VAL A 98 9.43 19.15 -42.29
CA VAL A 98 9.67 18.21 -43.38
C VAL A 98 10.86 17.32 -43.06
N ALA A 99 10.61 16.00 -43.04
CA ALA A 99 11.64 14.99 -42.98
C ALA A 99 12.09 14.62 -44.41
N LEU A 100 13.40 14.65 -44.65
CA LEU A 100 14.03 14.44 -45.97
C LEU A 100 15.17 13.42 -45.86
N PRO A 101 15.52 12.71 -46.95
CA PRO A 101 16.77 11.98 -47.02
C PRO A 101 17.95 12.94 -46.87
N ALA A 102 18.93 12.58 -46.05
CA ALA A 102 20.14 13.38 -45.89
C ALA A 102 20.93 13.42 -47.22
N GLY A 103 21.30 14.63 -47.65
CA GLY A 103 22.16 14.80 -48.83
C GLY A 103 23.59 14.28 -48.58
N GLU A 104 24.34 14.01 -49.64
CA GLU A 104 25.74 13.54 -49.55
C GLU A 104 26.66 14.50 -48.77
N ASP A 105 26.29 15.78 -48.69
CA ASP A 105 27.03 16.84 -48.00
C ASP A 105 26.43 17.22 -46.63
N ALA A 106 25.42 16.49 -46.12
CA ALA A 106 24.77 16.80 -44.84
C ALA A 106 25.74 16.63 -43.65
N GLU A 107 25.72 17.58 -42.71
CA GLU A 107 26.52 17.49 -41.48
C GLU A 107 25.88 16.49 -40.51
N GLY A 108 26.45 15.28 -40.43
CA GLY A 108 25.98 14.21 -39.54
C GLY A 108 26.19 12.82 -40.13
N ASN A 109 25.94 11.77 -39.33
CA ASN A 109 26.08 10.38 -39.76
C ASN A 109 24.74 9.65 -39.92
N LEU A 110 23.61 10.35 -39.76
CA LEU A 110 22.29 9.75 -39.84
C LEU A 110 21.66 9.94 -41.25
N PRO A 111 20.84 9.00 -41.72
CA PRO A 111 20.36 8.96 -43.10
C PRO A 111 19.26 9.97 -43.45
N TYR A 112 18.68 10.68 -42.47
CA TYR A 112 17.62 11.65 -42.68
C TYR A 112 17.93 13.02 -42.05
N THR A 113 17.27 14.07 -42.53
CA THR A 113 17.19 15.37 -41.87
C THR A 113 15.74 15.71 -41.54
N SER A 114 15.51 16.46 -40.46
CA SER A 114 14.19 16.97 -40.07
C SER A 114 14.34 18.24 -39.24
N ALA A 115 13.27 18.70 -38.59
CA ALA A 115 13.30 19.80 -37.64
C ALA A 115 12.55 19.47 -36.33
N ARG A 116 13.02 20.08 -35.25
CA ARG A 116 12.41 20.07 -33.92
C ARG A 116 12.41 21.49 -33.38
N LEU A 117 11.21 22.01 -33.13
CA LEU A 117 11.02 23.37 -32.64
C LEU A 117 10.46 23.32 -31.22
N ASN A 118 10.89 24.23 -30.35
CA ASN A 118 10.36 24.35 -29.00
C ASN A 118 10.15 25.79 -28.56
N SER A 119 9.22 25.99 -27.64
CA SER A 119 8.87 27.31 -27.08
C SER A 119 9.58 27.64 -25.76
N LYS A 120 10.60 26.86 -25.37
CA LYS A 120 11.29 27.02 -24.08
C LYS A 120 11.77 28.45 -23.86
N ASN A 121 11.38 29.05 -22.72
CA ASN A 121 11.66 30.45 -22.33
C ASN A 121 11.03 31.52 -23.27
N LYS A 122 10.09 31.12 -24.14
CA LYS A 122 9.38 31.99 -25.09
C LYS A 122 7.84 31.85 -24.95
N GLY A 123 7.40 30.66 -24.57
CA GLY A 123 6.03 30.33 -24.15
C GLY A 123 6.10 29.11 -23.22
N ASP A 124 5.98 29.35 -21.92
CA ASP A 124 5.98 28.30 -20.90
C ASP A 124 4.68 28.43 -20.10
N PHE A 125 3.91 27.34 -19.99
CA PHE A 125 2.55 27.36 -19.45
C PHE A 125 2.42 26.41 -18.27
N LYS A 126 1.65 26.81 -17.26
CA LYS A 126 1.18 25.91 -16.20
C LYS A 126 -0.33 25.95 -16.18
N TYR A 127 -0.94 24.78 -16.36
CA TYR A 127 -2.37 24.62 -16.56
C TYR A 127 -2.91 25.37 -17.80
N GLY A 128 -4.09 24.96 -18.25
CA GLY A 128 -4.76 25.57 -19.39
C GLY A 128 -5.22 24.56 -20.43
N ARG A 129 -5.76 25.08 -21.53
CA ARG A 129 -6.08 24.30 -22.71
C ARG A 129 -5.05 24.59 -23.79
N ILE A 130 -4.42 23.55 -24.34
CA ILE A 130 -3.46 23.67 -25.44
C ILE A 130 -4.06 22.95 -26.63
N GLU A 131 -4.30 23.68 -27.71
CA GLU A 131 -4.85 23.18 -28.97
C GLU A 131 -3.83 23.28 -30.08
N VAL A 132 -3.74 22.23 -30.88
CA VAL A 132 -2.87 22.14 -32.05
C VAL A 132 -3.72 21.62 -33.20
N ARG A 133 -3.84 22.41 -34.26
CA ARG A 133 -4.50 21.95 -35.49
C ARG A 133 -3.44 21.52 -36.49
N ALA A 134 -3.36 20.24 -36.77
CA ALA A 134 -2.32 19.66 -37.62
C ALA A 134 -2.83 18.54 -38.52
N LYS A 135 -2.14 18.33 -39.63
CA LYS A 135 -2.24 17.16 -40.49
C LYS A 135 -0.93 16.39 -40.38
N LEU A 136 -1.02 15.13 -39.99
CA LEU A 136 0.14 14.28 -39.71
C LEU A 136 0.71 13.65 -41.00
N PRO A 137 2.02 13.34 -41.06
CA PRO A 137 2.62 12.60 -42.16
C PRO A 137 2.24 11.12 -42.16
N GLU A 138 2.56 10.43 -43.27
CA GLU A 138 2.30 9.00 -43.46
C GLU A 138 3.59 8.21 -43.74
N GLY A 139 3.49 6.89 -43.66
CA GLY A 139 4.51 5.94 -44.12
C GLY A 139 5.37 5.34 -43.02
N GLN A 140 5.79 4.10 -43.24
CA GLN A 140 6.61 3.31 -42.32
C GLN A 140 7.93 4.00 -41.98
N GLY A 141 8.15 4.22 -40.70
CA GLY A 141 9.27 4.96 -40.11
C GLY A 141 8.93 6.40 -39.73
N SER A 142 7.74 6.93 -40.04
CA SER A 142 7.37 8.30 -39.65
C SER A 142 6.91 8.36 -38.20
N TRP A 143 7.35 9.38 -37.47
CA TRP A 143 6.95 9.63 -36.08
C TRP A 143 6.77 11.13 -35.81
N PRO A 144 5.61 11.70 -36.17
CA PRO A 144 5.23 13.07 -35.78
C PRO A 144 4.87 13.15 -34.29
N ALA A 145 5.30 14.23 -33.64
CA ALA A 145 4.95 14.51 -32.25
C ALA A 145 4.70 16.01 -32.01
N VAL A 146 3.68 16.30 -31.20
CA VAL A 146 3.51 17.60 -30.52
C VAL A 146 3.28 17.33 -29.04
N TRP A 147 4.20 17.81 -28.23
CA TRP A 147 4.38 17.38 -26.85
C TRP A 147 4.96 18.50 -26.01
N MET A 148 5.14 18.28 -24.72
CA MET A 148 5.56 19.30 -23.78
C MET A 148 6.57 18.77 -22.77
N MET A 149 7.54 19.61 -22.43
CA MET A 149 8.58 19.33 -21.43
C MET A 149 8.64 20.45 -20.38
N PRO A 150 9.05 20.15 -19.14
CA PRO A 150 9.15 21.14 -18.09
C PRO A 150 10.25 22.16 -18.41
N THR A 151 9.96 23.45 -18.20
CA THR A 151 10.97 24.51 -18.33
C THR A 151 12.10 24.32 -17.33
N ASP A 152 11.72 23.95 -16.10
CA ASP A 152 12.56 23.81 -14.93
C ASP A 152 12.52 22.35 -14.40
N SER A 153 13.67 21.74 -14.17
CA SER A 153 13.80 20.36 -13.67
C SER A 153 13.66 20.28 -12.14
N VAL A 154 12.50 20.69 -11.62
CA VAL A 154 12.25 20.85 -10.17
C VAL A 154 12.45 19.55 -9.38
N TYR A 155 11.98 18.44 -9.94
CA TYR A 155 12.01 17.10 -9.32
C TYR A 155 13.20 16.24 -9.76
N GLY A 156 14.12 16.81 -10.54
CA GLY A 156 15.23 16.09 -11.16
C GLY A 156 15.11 16.01 -12.69
N GLY A 157 15.97 15.21 -13.31
CA GLY A 157 15.98 15.01 -14.76
C GLY A 157 14.69 14.34 -15.28
N TRP A 158 14.66 14.06 -16.58
CA TRP A 158 13.61 13.22 -17.13
C TRP A 158 13.69 11.80 -16.55
N PRO A 159 12.55 11.17 -16.22
CA PRO A 159 11.15 11.63 -16.36
C PRO A 159 10.61 12.33 -15.10
N LYS A 160 11.43 12.49 -14.04
CA LYS A 160 10.95 12.93 -12.71
C LYS A 160 10.23 14.27 -12.75
N SER A 161 10.63 15.15 -13.67
CA SER A 161 9.97 16.45 -13.89
C SER A 161 8.84 16.43 -14.93
N GLY A 162 8.47 15.25 -15.45
CA GLY A 162 7.31 15.04 -16.32
C GLY A 162 7.58 15.24 -17.82
N GLU A 163 6.68 14.66 -18.62
CA GLU A 163 6.50 14.88 -20.07
C GLU A 163 5.00 14.75 -20.38
N ILE A 164 4.46 15.62 -21.25
CA ILE A 164 3.06 15.56 -21.67
C ILE A 164 2.99 15.51 -23.19
N ASP A 165 2.59 14.36 -23.73
CA ASP A 165 2.41 14.17 -25.17
C ASP A 165 0.97 14.51 -25.55
N ILE A 166 0.79 15.62 -26.26
CA ILE A 166 -0.55 16.06 -26.72
C ILE A 166 -1.01 15.12 -27.84
N VAL A 167 -0.10 14.84 -28.78
CA VAL A 167 -0.31 13.90 -29.87
C VAL A 167 1.01 13.32 -30.36
N GLU A 168 1.05 12.00 -30.44
CA GLU A 168 2.03 11.23 -31.21
C GLU A 168 1.33 10.25 -32.14
N ALA A 169 2.00 9.89 -33.24
CA ALA A 169 1.58 8.79 -34.08
C ALA A 169 2.81 8.14 -34.70
N VAL A 170 2.68 6.88 -35.13
CA VAL A 170 3.72 6.22 -35.92
C VAL A 170 3.11 5.59 -37.16
N ASN A 171 3.86 5.57 -38.26
CA ASN A 171 3.60 4.75 -39.44
C ASN A 171 2.21 4.90 -40.09
N LEU A 172 1.53 6.04 -39.92
CA LEU A 172 0.16 6.24 -40.43
C LEU A 172 0.02 5.81 -41.90
N LYS A 173 -1.12 5.20 -42.22
CA LYS A 173 -1.47 4.56 -43.51
C LYS A 173 -0.65 3.34 -43.90
N THR A 174 0.30 2.93 -43.08
CA THR A 174 0.99 1.66 -43.29
C THR A 174 0.03 0.51 -42.99
N VAL A 175 0.10 -0.55 -43.79
CA VAL A 175 -0.73 -1.74 -43.62
C VAL A 175 0.09 -2.81 -42.91
N ASP A 176 -0.41 -3.36 -41.81
CA ASP A 176 0.21 -4.47 -41.09
C ASP A 176 0.06 -5.82 -41.83
N GLU A 177 0.60 -6.90 -41.27
CA GLU A 177 0.56 -8.23 -41.88
C GLU A 177 -0.88 -8.79 -41.97
N GLU A 178 -1.75 -8.37 -41.06
CA GLU A 178 -3.16 -8.74 -40.96
C GLU A 178 -4.07 -7.94 -41.93
N GLY A 179 -3.54 -6.87 -42.53
CA GLY A 179 -4.26 -6.02 -43.49
C GLY A 179 -4.97 -4.81 -42.86
N ASN A 180 -4.70 -4.48 -41.59
CA ASN A 180 -5.21 -3.28 -40.94
C ASN A 180 -4.35 -2.08 -41.33
N VAL A 181 -5.02 -0.94 -41.51
CA VAL A 181 -4.37 0.33 -41.85
C VAL A 181 -4.09 1.08 -40.55
N GLU A 182 -2.83 1.47 -40.33
CA GLU A 182 -2.43 2.24 -39.16
C GLU A 182 -3.06 3.65 -39.18
N ASN A 183 -3.82 3.96 -38.14
CA ASN A 183 -4.57 5.21 -38.00
C ASN A 183 -4.67 5.69 -36.53
N ASN A 184 -3.83 5.15 -35.64
CA ASN A 184 -3.84 5.53 -34.23
C ASN A 184 -3.09 6.83 -33.99
N VAL A 185 -3.62 7.60 -33.03
CA VAL A 185 -2.88 8.66 -32.33
C VAL A 185 -2.79 8.35 -30.85
N HIS A 186 -1.79 8.88 -30.18
CA HIS A 186 -1.48 8.60 -28.79
C HIS A 186 -1.33 9.90 -28.01
N GLY A 187 -1.90 9.94 -26.81
CA GLY A 187 -1.59 10.93 -25.79
C GLY A 187 -1.04 10.21 -24.57
N THR A 188 0.06 10.70 -24.03
CA THR A 188 0.86 9.96 -23.05
C THR A 188 1.42 10.93 -22.00
N LEU A 189 1.57 10.41 -20.79
CA LEU A 189 2.28 11.04 -19.70
C LEU A 189 3.51 10.19 -19.35
N HIS A 190 4.67 10.82 -19.17
CA HIS A 190 5.88 10.17 -18.65
C HIS A 190 6.28 10.79 -17.31
N TYR A 191 6.50 9.95 -16.30
CA TYR A 191 6.69 10.36 -14.90
C TYR A 191 7.41 9.27 -14.08
N GLY A 192 7.45 9.42 -12.76
CA GLY A 192 7.97 8.40 -11.84
C GLY A 192 9.46 8.55 -11.54
N ARG A 193 10.22 7.45 -11.65
CA ARG A 193 11.63 7.34 -11.24
C ARG A 193 12.60 7.58 -12.41
N ASP A 194 13.90 7.64 -12.10
CA ASP A 194 14.93 7.75 -13.15
C ASP A 194 14.90 6.53 -14.09
N TRP A 195 15.26 6.75 -15.35
CA TRP A 195 15.48 5.65 -16.30
C TRP A 195 16.50 4.64 -15.73
N PRO A 196 16.26 3.32 -15.86
CA PRO A 196 15.21 2.66 -16.66
C PRO A 196 13.89 2.40 -15.92
N ASN A 197 13.74 2.87 -14.68
CA ASN A 197 12.58 2.59 -13.82
C ASN A 197 11.46 3.64 -13.96
N ASN A 198 11.49 4.42 -15.04
CA ASN A 198 10.47 5.42 -15.35
C ASN A 198 9.11 4.77 -15.63
N ALA A 199 8.05 5.53 -15.40
CA ALA A 199 6.68 5.13 -15.71
C ALA A 199 6.12 5.97 -16.87
N SER A 200 5.16 5.39 -17.58
CA SER A 200 4.30 6.10 -18.51
C SER A 200 2.91 5.48 -18.57
N SER A 201 1.91 6.32 -18.84
CA SER A 201 0.51 5.94 -19.05
C SER A 201 -0.12 6.77 -20.16
N GLY A 202 -0.92 6.11 -20.99
CA GLY A 202 -1.55 6.70 -22.18
C GLY A 202 -2.40 5.67 -22.89
N LYS A 203 -3.17 6.13 -23.88
CA LYS A 203 -4.06 5.27 -24.67
C LYS A 203 -4.02 5.66 -26.14
N ALA A 204 -4.10 4.65 -27.01
CA ALA A 204 -4.30 4.85 -28.44
C ALA A 204 -5.75 5.30 -28.73
N TYR A 205 -5.92 6.17 -29.71
CA TYR A 205 -7.21 6.62 -30.20
C TYR A 205 -7.29 6.52 -31.72
N GLN A 206 -8.40 5.98 -32.19
CA GLN A 206 -8.75 5.94 -33.61
C GLN A 206 -9.90 6.90 -33.86
N LEU A 207 -9.77 7.73 -34.90
CA LEU A 207 -10.89 8.55 -35.33
C LEU A 207 -12.04 7.67 -35.85
N PRO A 208 -13.30 8.09 -35.67
CA PRO A 208 -14.46 7.36 -36.15
C PRO A 208 -14.41 7.08 -37.65
N ASP A 209 -15.15 6.04 -38.08
CA ASP A 209 -15.30 5.64 -39.48
C ASP A 209 -13.98 5.28 -40.22
N GLY A 210 -12.90 5.04 -39.46
CA GLY A 210 -11.60 4.68 -40.02
C GLY A 210 -10.87 5.85 -40.68
N VAL A 211 -11.21 7.10 -40.34
CA VAL A 211 -10.50 8.29 -40.79
C VAL A 211 -9.03 8.21 -40.37
N ASN A 212 -8.13 8.57 -41.28
CA ASN A 212 -6.71 8.60 -40.99
C ASN A 212 -6.24 10.02 -40.63
N PRO A 213 -5.46 10.20 -39.55
CA PRO A 213 -4.89 11.51 -39.18
C PRO A 213 -4.02 12.17 -40.27
N ALA A 214 -3.57 11.40 -41.27
CA ALA A 214 -2.80 11.91 -42.40
C ALA A 214 -3.65 12.31 -43.62
N ASP A 215 -4.98 12.18 -43.58
CA ASP A 215 -5.87 12.56 -44.68
C ASP A 215 -6.28 14.04 -44.67
N ASP A 216 -6.52 14.62 -43.49
CA ASP A 216 -6.94 16.01 -43.32
C ASP A 216 -6.39 16.58 -42.00
N PHE A 217 -6.62 17.87 -41.78
CA PHE A 217 -6.30 18.53 -40.52
C PHE A 217 -7.28 18.15 -39.43
N HIS A 218 -6.75 17.78 -38.28
CA HIS A 218 -7.48 17.52 -37.05
C HIS A 218 -7.01 18.44 -35.93
N THR A 219 -7.87 18.67 -34.94
CA THR A 219 -7.52 19.45 -33.75
C THR A 219 -7.21 18.51 -32.60
N TYR A 220 -5.95 18.48 -32.18
CA TYR A 220 -5.49 17.74 -31.00
C TYR A 220 -5.40 18.72 -29.84
N ALA A 221 -5.90 18.33 -28.68
CA ALA A 221 -5.84 19.21 -27.53
C ALA A 221 -5.67 18.46 -26.21
N ILE A 222 -5.09 19.16 -25.24
CA ILE A 222 -5.21 18.81 -23.83
C ILE A 222 -5.94 19.92 -23.07
N GLU A 223 -6.69 19.54 -22.05
CA GLU A 223 -7.06 20.42 -20.95
C GLU A 223 -6.35 19.93 -19.70
N TRP A 224 -5.51 20.79 -19.13
CA TRP A 224 -4.66 20.49 -17.99
C TRP A 224 -5.02 21.40 -16.82
N GLN A 225 -5.40 20.79 -15.71
CA GLN A 225 -5.65 21.44 -14.44
C GLN A 225 -4.86 20.72 -13.34
N GLU A 226 -4.83 21.31 -12.16
CA GLU A 226 -4.23 20.70 -10.98
C GLU A 226 -4.90 19.34 -10.67
N GLY A 227 -4.11 18.27 -10.77
CA GLY A 227 -4.53 16.90 -10.48
C GLY A 227 -5.26 16.17 -11.61
N GLU A 228 -5.51 16.79 -12.76
CA GLU A 228 -6.19 16.13 -13.89
C GLU A 228 -5.75 16.67 -15.26
N ILE A 229 -5.51 15.78 -16.22
CA ILE A 229 -5.26 16.10 -17.63
C ILE A 229 -6.23 15.30 -18.50
N ARG A 230 -6.82 15.95 -19.50
CA ARG A 230 -7.80 15.37 -20.42
C ARG A 230 -7.35 15.59 -21.87
N TRP A 231 -7.46 14.57 -22.71
CA TRP A 231 -7.07 14.64 -24.13
C TRP A 231 -8.26 14.60 -25.06
N TYR A 232 -8.15 15.37 -26.16
CA TYR A 232 -9.19 15.56 -27.13
C TYR A 232 -8.65 15.41 -28.56
N VAL A 233 -9.47 14.81 -29.43
CA VAL A 233 -9.32 14.88 -30.90
C VAL A 233 -10.62 15.39 -31.48
N ASP A 234 -10.56 16.50 -32.23
CA ASP A 234 -11.72 17.19 -32.80
C ASP A 234 -12.83 17.48 -31.76
N GLY A 235 -12.41 17.86 -30.55
CA GLY A 235 -13.31 18.13 -29.42
C GLY A 235 -13.84 16.89 -28.71
N TYR A 236 -13.56 15.69 -29.20
CA TYR A 236 -13.92 14.44 -28.53
C TYR A 236 -12.90 14.07 -27.46
N LEU A 237 -13.31 14.12 -26.18
CA LEU A 237 -12.51 13.68 -25.05
C LEU A 237 -12.35 12.15 -25.08
N TYR A 238 -11.15 11.63 -25.35
CA TYR A 238 -10.94 10.18 -25.47
C TYR A 238 -10.20 9.56 -24.29
N GLN A 239 -9.47 10.35 -23.49
CA GLN A 239 -8.88 9.89 -22.24
C GLN A 239 -8.77 11.01 -21.20
N THR A 240 -8.81 10.59 -19.93
CA THR A 240 -8.55 11.40 -18.74
C THR A 240 -7.48 10.69 -17.91
N GLN A 241 -6.53 11.43 -17.36
CA GLN A 241 -5.56 10.94 -16.37
C GLN A 241 -5.58 11.86 -15.14
N ARG A 242 -5.33 11.29 -13.96
CA ARG A 242 -5.33 12.00 -12.67
C ARG A 242 -4.08 11.71 -11.84
N ASP A 243 -3.84 12.58 -10.87
CA ASP A 243 -2.88 12.32 -9.80
C ASP A 243 -3.34 11.15 -8.93
N SER A 244 -2.39 10.55 -8.21
CA SER A 244 -2.73 9.46 -7.30
C SER A 244 -3.39 9.98 -6.04
N GLN A 245 -4.36 9.21 -5.53
CA GLN A 245 -5.03 9.55 -4.26
C GLN A 245 -4.65 8.52 -3.21
N VAL A 246 -3.86 8.93 -2.24
CA VAL A 246 -3.43 8.09 -1.12
C VAL A 246 -4.56 7.93 -0.11
N ARG A 247 -4.75 6.71 0.37
CA ARG A 247 -5.62 6.39 1.50
C ARG A 247 -4.79 6.42 2.78
N TYR A 248 -5.29 7.11 3.80
CA TYR A 248 -4.65 7.19 5.11
C TYR A 248 -5.52 6.56 6.17
N ASN A 249 -4.90 5.91 7.17
CA ASN A 249 -5.59 5.45 8.37
C ASN A 249 -5.79 6.61 9.37
N SER A 250 -6.42 6.31 10.51
CA SER A 250 -6.68 7.27 11.60
C SER A 250 -5.42 7.83 12.26
N LYS A 251 -4.24 7.17 12.09
CA LYS A 251 -2.93 7.61 12.57
C LYS A 251 -2.19 8.50 11.55
N GLY A 252 -2.76 8.70 10.35
CA GLY A 252 -2.15 9.50 9.28
C GLY A 252 -1.11 8.74 8.46
N GLU A 253 -1.08 7.41 8.54
CA GLU A 253 -0.16 6.55 7.77
C GLU A 253 -0.80 6.18 6.43
N ALA A 254 0.00 6.13 5.37
CA ALA A 254 -0.46 5.71 4.04
C ALA A 254 -0.68 4.19 4.03
N ILE A 255 -1.88 3.76 3.64
CA ILE A 255 -2.32 2.35 3.69
C ILE A 255 -2.86 1.86 2.34
N GLY A 256 -2.35 2.45 1.26
CA GLY A 256 -2.75 2.17 -0.12
C GLY A 256 -3.26 3.40 -0.88
N LEU A 257 -3.90 3.14 -2.02
CA LEU A 257 -4.41 4.17 -2.94
C LEU A 257 -5.92 4.02 -3.15
N ASN A 258 -6.65 5.12 -3.08
CA ASN A 258 -8.05 5.22 -3.55
C ASN A 258 -8.12 5.31 -5.08
N HIS A 259 -7.09 5.88 -5.70
CA HIS A 259 -6.92 5.94 -7.16
C HIS A 259 -5.43 5.87 -7.50
N GLN A 260 -5.07 4.97 -8.40
CA GLN A 260 -3.71 4.83 -8.91
C GLN A 260 -3.54 5.72 -10.16
N GLY A 261 -2.89 6.85 -9.97
CA GLY A 261 -2.62 7.85 -11.00
C GLY A 261 -1.12 7.97 -11.31
N TRP A 262 -0.71 9.15 -11.76
CA TRP A 262 0.72 9.46 -11.86
C TRP A 262 1.35 9.70 -10.49
N PHE A 263 2.69 9.73 -10.47
CA PHE A 263 3.51 10.05 -9.30
C PHE A 263 4.87 10.60 -9.75
N THR A 264 5.64 11.18 -8.84
CA THR A 264 7.07 11.41 -9.05
C THR A 264 7.87 11.08 -7.80
N GLU A 265 9.08 10.56 -7.98
CA GLU A 265 10.00 10.25 -6.88
C GLU A 265 11.23 11.15 -7.00
N TYR A 266 11.51 11.94 -5.97
CA TYR A 266 12.61 12.91 -5.99
C TYR A 266 13.24 13.09 -4.62
N TYR A 267 14.48 13.56 -4.61
CA TYR A 267 15.15 13.97 -3.37
C TYR A 267 14.71 15.38 -3.00
N ASP A 268 14.14 15.54 -1.80
CA ASP A 268 13.81 16.85 -1.24
C ASP A 268 15.11 17.65 -1.06
N GLN A 269 15.22 18.81 -1.72
CA GLN A 269 16.46 19.59 -1.70
C GLN A 269 16.76 20.22 -0.33
N SER A 270 15.77 20.29 0.57
CA SER A 270 15.91 20.86 1.90
C SER A 270 16.26 19.82 2.96
N THR A 271 15.68 18.62 2.88
CA THR A 271 15.92 17.54 3.85
C THR A 271 16.96 16.51 3.35
N GLY A 272 17.12 16.38 2.04
CA GLY A 272 17.97 15.37 1.41
C GLY A 272 17.32 13.98 1.33
N GLU A 273 16.06 13.84 1.75
CA GLU A 273 15.33 12.58 1.79
C GLU A 273 14.70 12.27 0.43
N LEU A 274 14.67 10.99 0.06
CA LEU A 274 13.90 10.52 -1.08
C LEU A 274 12.41 10.58 -0.73
N LYS A 275 11.60 11.21 -1.58
CA LYS A 275 10.15 11.34 -1.41
C LYS A 275 9.43 10.82 -2.65
N VAL A 276 8.32 10.15 -2.42
CA VAL A 276 7.33 9.84 -3.45
C VAL A 276 6.18 10.83 -3.29
N ASP A 277 5.93 11.62 -4.32
CA ASP A 277 4.81 12.55 -4.39
C ASP A 277 3.71 11.94 -5.26
N TYR A 278 2.57 11.72 -4.62
CA TYR A 278 1.36 11.15 -5.23
C TYR A 278 0.43 12.21 -5.79
N GLY A 279 0.64 13.49 -5.46
CA GLY A 279 -0.24 14.60 -5.83
C GLY A 279 0.01 15.15 -7.24
N PRO A 280 -0.23 16.46 -7.45
CA PRO A 280 -0.16 17.08 -8.77
C PRO A 280 1.22 17.03 -9.45
N ALA A 281 2.28 16.75 -8.70
CA ALA A 281 3.63 16.60 -9.24
C ALA A 281 3.73 15.35 -10.14
N PRO A 282 4.45 15.40 -11.27
CA PRO A 282 5.30 16.51 -11.70
C PRO A 282 4.61 17.57 -12.56
N TYR A 283 3.31 17.42 -12.83
CA TYR A 283 2.53 18.29 -13.70
C TYR A 283 1.97 19.52 -12.98
N ASP A 284 2.72 20.04 -12.02
CA ASP A 284 2.44 21.26 -11.26
C ASP A 284 3.47 22.37 -11.55
N GLN A 285 4.34 22.16 -12.53
CA GLN A 285 5.35 23.10 -13.01
C GLN A 285 4.99 23.71 -14.36
N ARG A 286 5.80 24.66 -14.86
CA ARG A 286 5.63 25.23 -16.20
C ARG A 286 6.24 24.33 -17.26
N PHE A 287 5.52 24.10 -18.34
CA PHE A 287 5.91 23.29 -19.48
C PHE A 287 5.94 24.11 -20.77
N TYR A 288 6.88 23.84 -21.65
CA TYR A 288 6.96 24.42 -22.99
C TYR A 288 6.57 23.39 -24.05
N VAL A 289 5.97 23.86 -25.14
CA VAL A 289 5.56 23.03 -26.28
C VAL A 289 6.75 22.72 -27.19
N ILE A 290 6.80 21.49 -27.68
CA ILE A 290 7.74 20.94 -28.67
C ILE A 290 6.93 20.38 -29.84
N MET A 291 7.43 20.59 -31.06
CA MET A 291 6.88 19.99 -32.27
C MET A 291 8.01 19.47 -33.16
N ASN A 292 7.89 18.23 -33.62
CA ASN A 292 8.88 17.58 -34.48
C ASN A 292 8.28 16.49 -35.35
N LEU A 293 9.07 16.11 -36.36
CA LEU A 293 8.87 14.89 -37.13
C LEU A 293 10.15 14.04 -37.04
N ALA A 294 10.12 12.98 -36.24
CA ALA A 294 11.19 12.00 -36.19
C ALA A 294 11.07 10.97 -37.34
N VAL A 295 12.18 10.32 -37.66
CA VAL A 295 12.27 9.25 -38.65
C VAL A 295 12.97 8.06 -38.00
N GLY A 296 12.30 6.91 -37.97
CA GLY A 296 12.80 5.72 -37.29
C GLY A 296 12.83 5.86 -35.77
N GLY A 297 13.58 4.98 -35.13
CA GLY A 297 13.62 4.82 -33.69
C GLY A 297 12.89 3.58 -33.21
N ASP A 298 13.09 3.26 -31.93
CA ASP A 298 12.69 1.96 -31.36
C ASP A 298 11.18 1.68 -31.49
N TRP A 299 10.32 2.69 -31.47
CA TRP A 299 8.87 2.49 -31.61
C TRP A 299 8.41 2.31 -33.07
N PRO A 300 8.61 3.27 -33.99
CA PRO A 300 8.12 3.13 -35.36
C PRO A 300 8.77 1.96 -36.11
N GLU A 301 10.04 1.63 -35.85
CA GLU A 301 10.73 0.51 -36.51
C GLU A 301 10.33 -0.87 -35.99
N ASN A 302 9.66 -0.94 -34.83
CA ASN A 302 9.12 -2.19 -34.28
C ASN A 302 7.59 -2.29 -34.41
N THR A 303 6.95 -1.34 -35.11
CA THR A 303 5.51 -1.30 -35.35
C THR A 303 5.20 -1.51 -36.85
N ASN A 304 4.14 -2.25 -37.16
CA ASN A 304 3.69 -2.63 -38.52
C ASN A 304 4.76 -3.41 -39.33
N ASN A 305 5.34 -2.82 -40.39
CA ASN A 305 6.17 -3.54 -41.38
C ASN A 305 7.66 -3.69 -40.99
N LEU A 306 8.02 -3.25 -39.79
CA LEU A 306 9.39 -3.17 -39.27
C LEU A 306 10.33 -2.26 -40.07
N GLY A 307 11.31 -1.66 -39.38
CA GLY A 307 12.29 -0.76 -39.97
C GLY A 307 11.67 0.50 -40.61
N ILE A 308 12.41 1.08 -41.57
CA ILE A 308 12.02 2.31 -42.27
C ILE A 308 11.82 2.01 -43.75
N ASN A 309 10.70 2.49 -44.32
CA ASN A 309 10.51 2.46 -45.77
C ASN A 309 11.10 3.72 -46.41
N GLU A 310 12.33 3.62 -46.91
CA GLU A 310 13.03 4.75 -47.56
C GLU A 310 12.21 5.41 -48.67
N SER A 311 11.37 4.66 -49.40
CA SER A 311 10.56 5.21 -50.48
C SER A 311 9.44 6.14 -49.99
N ALA A 312 9.01 6.01 -48.73
CA ALA A 312 8.05 6.93 -48.12
C ALA A 312 8.63 8.34 -47.92
N PHE A 313 9.96 8.44 -47.76
CA PHE A 313 10.66 9.71 -47.52
C PHE A 313 11.33 10.29 -48.77
N ALA A 314 11.33 9.58 -49.90
CA ALA A 314 12.06 10.01 -51.11
C ALA A 314 11.65 11.41 -51.63
N GLU A 315 10.38 11.78 -51.46
CA GLU A 315 9.83 13.10 -51.83
C GLU A 315 9.57 13.99 -50.60
N GLY A 316 10.04 13.56 -49.42
CA GLY A 316 9.80 14.19 -48.13
C GLY A 316 8.45 13.81 -47.49
N GLN A 317 8.44 13.70 -46.16
CA GLN A 317 7.23 13.60 -45.34
C GLN A 317 7.03 14.88 -44.56
N THR A 318 5.79 15.35 -44.45
CA THR A 318 5.50 16.67 -43.87
C THR A 318 4.50 16.56 -42.73
N LEU A 319 4.88 17.04 -41.56
CA LEU A 319 3.96 17.48 -40.51
C LEU A 319 3.56 18.92 -40.81
N GLU A 320 2.26 19.15 -40.95
CA GLU A 320 1.70 20.45 -41.32
C GLU A 320 0.83 20.97 -40.19
N ILE A 321 1.16 22.16 -39.66
CA ILE A 321 0.49 22.75 -38.49
C ILE A 321 -0.13 24.09 -38.89
N ASP A 322 -1.44 24.20 -38.72
CA ASP A 322 -2.25 25.39 -39.01
C ASP A 322 -2.17 26.42 -37.88
N TYR A 323 -2.36 25.98 -36.63
CA TYR A 323 -2.17 26.85 -35.48
C TYR A 323 -1.81 26.07 -34.22
N ILE A 324 -1.24 26.80 -33.26
CA ILE A 324 -1.17 26.41 -31.86
C ILE A 324 -1.80 27.52 -31.02
N ASN A 325 -2.80 27.18 -30.21
CA ASN A 325 -3.48 28.09 -29.32
C ASN A 325 -3.37 27.60 -27.87
N VAL A 326 -3.10 28.52 -26.95
CA VAL A 326 -3.04 28.25 -25.52
C VAL A 326 -4.00 29.18 -24.80
N TYR A 327 -4.89 28.57 -24.01
CA TYR A 327 -5.91 29.26 -23.25
C TYR A 327 -5.72 29.03 -21.76
N GLN A 328 -6.05 30.03 -20.96
CA GLN A 328 -6.13 29.92 -19.50
C GLN A 328 -7.57 30.03 -19.02
N CYS A 329 -7.86 29.36 -17.91
CA CYS A 329 -9.19 29.37 -17.32
C CYS A 329 -9.42 30.66 -16.52
N ASN A 330 -10.44 31.44 -16.89
CA ASN A 330 -10.76 32.69 -16.19
C ASN A 330 -11.44 32.48 -14.83
N GLN A 331 -11.99 31.29 -14.56
CA GLN A 331 -12.60 30.98 -13.26
C GLN A 331 -11.54 30.77 -12.18
N ASN A 332 -10.50 29.99 -12.48
CA ASN A 332 -9.38 29.76 -11.58
C ASN A 332 -8.06 29.59 -12.36
N PRO A 333 -7.31 30.68 -12.60
CA PRO A 333 -6.05 30.60 -13.35
C PRO A 333 -4.92 29.92 -12.56
N ASP A 334 -5.03 29.82 -11.23
CA ASP A 334 -3.99 29.23 -10.38
C ASP A 334 -4.02 27.69 -10.43
N THR A 335 -5.22 27.09 -10.56
CA THR A 335 -5.41 25.62 -10.62
C THR A 335 -5.92 25.13 -11.97
N GLY A 336 -6.37 26.02 -12.86
CA GLY A 336 -6.98 25.66 -14.15
C GLY A 336 -8.41 25.11 -14.05
N LYS A 337 -8.99 25.00 -12.85
CA LYS A 337 -10.31 24.37 -12.60
C LYS A 337 -11.47 25.31 -12.93
N GLY A 338 -12.58 24.76 -13.44
CA GLY A 338 -13.86 25.44 -13.65
C GLY A 338 -14.15 25.87 -15.09
N CYS A 339 -13.28 25.56 -16.04
CA CYS A 339 -13.49 25.82 -17.47
C CYS A 339 -13.54 24.52 -18.31
N GLU A 340 -13.49 23.37 -17.66
CA GLU A 340 -13.36 22.07 -18.33
C GLU A 340 -14.49 21.72 -19.30
N THR A 341 -14.12 21.17 -20.45
CA THR A 341 -15.05 20.61 -21.44
C THR A 341 -15.22 19.11 -21.18
N LEU A 342 -16.27 18.72 -20.45
CA LEU A 342 -16.52 17.33 -20.08
C LEU A 342 -17.51 16.64 -21.02
N ARG A 343 -17.51 15.30 -21.03
CA ARG A 343 -18.58 14.49 -21.63
C ARG A 343 -19.09 13.45 -20.64
N ALA A 344 -20.28 12.91 -20.87
CA ALA A 344 -20.74 11.76 -20.11
C ALA A 344 -19.73 10.60 -20.26
N GLY A 345 -19.35 9.98 -19.14
CA GLY A 345 -18.34 8.93 -19.11
C GLY A 345 -16.89 9.42 -19.13
N TYR A 346 -16.60 10.72 -18.98
CA TYR A 346 -15.20 11.18 -18.98
C TYR A 346 -14.32 10.58 -17.86
N ASP A 347 -14.96 10.01 -16.84
CA ASP A 347 -14.37 9.47 -15.62
C ASP A 347 -14.80 8.01 -15.38
N ASP A 348 -15.26 7.33 -16.44
CA ASP A 348 -15.52 5.89 -16.40
C ASP A 348 -14.25 5.08 -16.72
N GLU A 349 -14.30 3.77 -16.50
CA GLU A 349 -13.18 2.85 -16.73
C GLU A 349 -12.71 2.82 -18.20
N GLU A 350 -13.55 3.20 -19.17
CA GLU A 350 -13.15 3.25 -20.58
C GLU A 350 -12.29 4.49 -20.89
N THR A 351 -12.56 5.59 -20.20
CA THR A 351 -11.96 6.91 -20.48
C THR A 351 -10.87 7.29 -19.47
N LEU A 352 -11.01 6.91 -18.20
CA LEU A 352 -10.01 7.14 -17.16
C LEU A 352 -8.86 6.14 -17.32
N VAL A 353 -7.66 6.64 -17.61
CA VAL A 353 -6.47 5.82 -17.76
C VAL A 353 -5.75 5.75 -16.42
N THR A 354 -5.64 4.54 -15.86
CA THR A 354 -4.90 4.26 -14.64
C THR A 354 -3.40 4.52 -14.84
N GLY A 355 -2.78 5.19 -13.87
CA GLY A 355 -1.35 5.41 -13.86
C GLY A 355 -0.58 4.24 -13.26
N LYS A 356 0.67 4.48 -12.84
CA LYS A 356 1.60 3.46 -12.35
C LYS A 356 2.24 3.83 -11.01
N ALA A 357 1.56 4.62 -10.20
CA ALA A 357 2.07 4.96 -8.87
C ALA A 357 2.32 3.70 -8.02
N PRO A 358 3.47 3.63 -7.31
CA PRO A 358 3.73 2.55 -6.39
C PRO A 358 2.70 2.60 -5.27
N ILE A 359 2.05 1.47 -4.98
CA ILE A 359 1.09 1.40 -3.89
C ILE A 359 1.89 1.56 -2.58
N PRO A 360 1.56 2.54 -1.71
CA PRO A 360 2.18 2.63 -0.41
C PRO A 360 1.92 1.34 0.34
N SER A 361 2.99 0.62 0.70
CA SER A 361 2.89 -0.46 1.66
C SER A 361 2.39 0.13 2.97
N PRO A 362 1.36 -0.47 3.61
CA PRO A 362 1.06 -0.13 4.99
C PRO A 362 2.36 -0.31 5.79
N PRO A 363 2.70 0.56 6.74
CA PRO A 363 3.79 0.25 7.66
C PRO A 363 3.48 -1.10 8.29
N SER A 364 4.38 -2.07 8.11
CA SER A 364 4.22 -3.36 8.77
C SER A 364 4.22 -3.11 10.27
N THR A 365 3.09 -3.34 10.92
CA THR A 365 3.01 -3.38 12.39
C THR A 365 3.46 -4.74 12.92
N THR A 366 3.71 -5.71 12.04
CA THR A 366 4.08 -7.08 12.39
C THR A 366 5.60 -7.22 12.33
N VAL A 367 6.22 -7.28 13.50
CA VAL A 367 7.62 -7.66 13.65
C VAL A 367 7.70 -9.19 13.53
N GLU A 368 7.92 -9.71 12.32
CA GLU A 368 8.10 -11.16 12.09
C GLU A 368 9.58 -11.49 11.91
N ASN A 369 10.12 -12.50 12.59
CA ASN A 369 11.51 -12.94 12.37
C ASN A 369 11.59 -13.91 11.19
N LEU A 370 12.62 -13.80 10.36
CA LEU A 370 12.92 -14.75 9.29
C LEU A 370 14.16 -15.58 9.61
N THR A 371 13.99 -16.90 9.68
CA THR A 371 15.11 -17.84 9.64
C THR A 371 15.36 -18.30 8.20
N ILE A 372 16.46 -17.83 7.61
CA ILE A 372 16.89 -18.25 6.27
C ILE A 372 17.54 -19.63 6.35
N PHE A 373 18.41 -19.85 7.36
CA PHE A 373 19.06 -21.15 7.56
C PHE A 373 19.67 -21.29 8.96
N ASP A 374 19.23 -22.27 9.75
CA ASP A 374 19.71 -22.59 11.11
C ASP A 374 20.36 -23.99 11.24
N GLY A 375 20.65 -24.61 10.09
CA GLY A 375 20.97 -26.03 9.97
C GLY A 375 19.90 -26.84 9.24
N THR A 376 18.70 -26.29 9.09
CA THR A 376 17.64 -26.83 8.22
C THR A 376 17.49 -25.95 6.97
N PRO A 377 17.60 -26.47 5.75
CA PRO A 377 17.36 -25.70 4.53
C PRO A 377 15.94 -25.12 4.50
N ASN A 378 15.82 -23.81 4.30
CA ASN A 378 14.54 -23.16 4.03
C ASN A 378 14.22 -23.31 2.52
N PRO A 379 13.11 -23.97 2.15
CA PRO A 379 12.77 -24.22 0.75
C PRO A 379 12.47 -22.93 -0.03
N ASN A 380 12.08 -21.85 0.64
CA ASN A 380 11.80 -20.54 0.05
C ASN A 380 13.06 -19.68 -0.11
N TRP A 381 14.15 -20.03 0.57
CA TRP A 381 15.43 -19.33 0.54
C TRP A 381 16.59 -20.29 0.25
N PRO A 382 16.64 -20.92 -0.93
CA PRO A 382 17.75 -21.80 -1.30
C PRO A 382 19.09 -21.06 -1.34
N ALA A 383 20.16 -21.78 -1.00
CA ALA A 383 21.52 -21.31 -1.22
C ALA A 383 21.81 -21.20 -2.73
N TRP A 384 22.43 -20.10 -3.13
CA TRP A 384 22.51 -19.68 -4.53
C TRP A 384 23.89 -19.12 -4.91
N ASP A 385 24.19 -19.20 -6.20
CA ASP A 385 25.36 -18.65 -6.89
C ASP A 385 24.86 -17.86 -8.11
N CYS A 386 25.20 -16.57 -8.20
CA CYS A 386 24.69 -15.67 -9.25
C CYS A 386 25.03 -16.06 -10.68
N CYS A 387 26.15 -16.74 -10.85
CA CYS A 387 26.92 -16.66 -12.08
C CYS A 387 27.41 -18.04 -12.55
N GLY A 388 26.98 -19.10 -11.87
CA GLY A 388 27.32 -20.49 -12.19
C GLY A 388 28.82 -20.80 -11.99
N GLY A 389 29.50 -20.02 -11.15
CA GLY A 389 30.93 -20.16 -10.88
C GLY A 389 31.26 -21.31 -9.91
N SER A 390 30.26 -21.75 -9.15
CA SER A 390 30.30 -22.76 -8.10
C SER A 390 28.89 -23.37 -7.87
N THR A 391 28.79 -24.30 -6.93
CA THR A 391 27.50 -24.82 -6.47
C THR A 391 27.56 -24.94 -4.95
N PRO A 392 26.71 -24.19 -4.21
CA PRO A 392 26.64 -24.31 -2.77
C PRO A 392 26.33 -25.77 -2.35
N ALA A 393 27.00 -26.25 -1.31
CA ALA A 393 26.84 -27.64 -0.85
C ALA A 393 26.52 -27.68 0.63
N LEU A 394 25.51 -28.45 1.02
CA LEU A 394 25.20 -28.72 2.42
C LEU A 394 26.17 -29.78 2.96
N ILE A 395 26.91 -29.45 4.02
CA ILE A 395 27.92 -30.34 4.63
C ILE A 395 27.77 -30.39 6.16
N ASP A 396 28.37 -31.40 6.78
CA ASP A 396 28.40 -31.56 8.24
C ASP A 396 29.72 -30.99 8.82
N ASP A 397 29.63 -29.88 9.56
CA ASP A 397 30.72 -29.29 10.33
C ASP A 397 30.68 -29.79 11.78
N ALA A 398 31.85 -30.12 12.32
CA ALA A 398 31.97 -30.75 13.64
C ALA A 398 31.50 -29.85 14.81
N ASP A 399 31.50 -28.53 14.62
CA ASP A 399 31.16 -27.56 15.67
C ASP A 399 29.71 -27.06 15.55
N LYS A 400 29.19 -26.95 14.32
CA LYS A 400 27.89 -26.30 14.02
C LYS A 400 26.85 -27.20 13.35
N GLY A 401 27.16 -28.47 13.09
CA GLY A 401 26.22 -29.39 12.44
C GLY A 401 26.09 -29.11 10.94
N GLN A 402 24.86 -29.09 10.41
CA GLN A 402 24.63 -28.81 8.99
C GLN A 402 24.95 -27.34 8.68
N VAL A 403 25.81 -27.13 7.67
CA VAL A 403 26.23 -25.80 7.20
C VAL A 403 26.27 -25.76 5.68
N TYR A 404 26.07 -24.60 5.09
CA TYR A 404 26.31 -24.40 3.66
C TYR A 404 27.77 -24.04 3.40
N GLN A 405 28.41 -24.77 2.48
CA GLN A 405 29.73 -24.49 1.95
C GLN A 405 29.60 -23.69 0.65
N PHE A 406 30.31 -22.57 0.59
CA PHE A 406 30.43 -21.71 -0.57
C PHE A 406 31.88 -21.66 -1.05
N VAL A 407 32.08 -21.66 -2.38
CA VAL A 407 33.39 -21.69 -3.01
C VAL A 407 33.47 -20.61 -4.08
N VAL A 408 34.53 -19.81 -4.08
CA VAL A 408 34.81 -18.85 -5.16
C VAL A 408 35.97 -19.39 -6.01
N ASN A 409 35.65 -19.86 -7.21
CA ASN A 409 36.62 -20.39 -8.16
C ASN A 409 37.27 -19.25 -8.99
N ASP A 410 37.98 -19.61 -10.07
CA ASP A 410 38.60 -18.65 -10.99
C ASP A 410 37.58 -17.75 -11.72
N THR A 411 36.34 -18.24 -11.90
CA THR A 411 35.23 -17.44 -12.40
C THR A 411 34.66 -16.62 -11.24
N PRO A 412 34.66 -15.28 -11.31
CA PRO A 412 34.07 -14.44 -10.28
C PRO A 412 32.60 -14.78 -10.08
N THR A 413 32.19 -14.94 -8.83
CA THR A 413 30.80 -15.16 -8.47
C THR A 413 30.48 -14.50 -7.14
N VAL A 414 29.19 -14.30 -6.90
CA VAL A 414 28.58 -13.87 -5.65
C VAL A 414 27.69 -15.00 -5.15
N ASN A 415 27.82 -15.34 -3.87
CA ASN A 415 27.03 -16.42 -3.27
C ASN A 415 26.23 -15.93 -2.06
N GLY A 416 25.16 -16.66 -1.77
CA GLY A 416 24.35 -16.46 -0.58
C GLY A 416 23.02 -17.21 -0.66
N PHE A 417 21.92 -16.55 -0.36
CA PHE A 417 20.56 -17.10 -0.34
C PHE A 417 19.61 -16.16 -1.10
N ILE A 418 18.59 -16.71 -1.75
CA ILE A 418 17.70 -15.95 -2.63
C ILE A 418 16.27 -16.51 -2.58
N SER A 419 15.25 -15.64 -2.65
CA SER A 419 13.84 -16.04 -2.61
C SER A 419 13.07 -15.76 -3.90
N ARG A 420 13.77 -15.54 -5.01
CA ARG A 420 13.16 -15.26 -6.31
C ARG A 420 12.77 -16.55 -7.03
N GLU A 421 11.61 -16.54 -7.68
CA GLU A 421 11.00 -17.68 -8.36
C GLU A 421 11.96 -18.44 -9.29
N GLU A 422 12.81 -17.72 -10.04
CA GLU A 422 13.69 -18.34 -11.04
C GLU A 422 14.78 -19.22 -10.42
N PHE A 423 15.03 -19.10 -9.11
CA PHE A 423 16.11 -19.78 -8.40
C PHE A 423 15.63 -20.77 -7.34
N ILE A 424 14.32 -20.92 -7.17
CA ILE A 424 13.74 -21.92 -6.28
C ILE A 424 13.74 -23.29 -6.96
N THR A 425 14.55 -24.19 -6.44
CA THR A 425 14.71 -25.55 -6.99
C THR A 425 14.01 -26.63 -6.17
N ASP A 426 13.50 -26.28 -4.98
CA ASP A 426 12.72 -27.19 -4.13
C ASP A 426 11.27 -27.23 -4.62
N GLU A 427 10.66 -28.42 -4.65
CA GLU A 427 9.28 -28.60 -5.11
C GLU A 427 8.24 -27.99 -4.16
N ASN A 428 8.62 -27.75 -2.90
CA ASN A 428 7.78 -27.12 -1.89
C ASN A 428 8.13 -25.63 -1.67
N GLY A 429 9.15 -25.12 -2.36
CA GLY A 429 9.56 -23.72 -2.23
C GLY A 429 8.65 -22.79 -3.02
N GLN A 430 8.37 -21.62 -2.47
CA GLN A 430 7.65 -20.53 -3.13
C GLN A 430 8.42 -19.21 -3.00
N PRO A 431 8.28 -18.29 -3.96
CA PRO A 431 8.91 -16.98 -3.85
C PRO A 431 8.42 -16.26 -2.59
N GLN A 432 9.36 -15.87 -1.73
CA GLN A 432 9.04 -15.25 -0.44
C GLN A 432 10.00 -14.09 -0.17
N PRO A 433 9.83 -12.93 -0.86
CA PRO A 433 10.46 -11.71 -0.41
C PRO A 433 10.00 -11.39 1.01
N PHE A 434 10.89 -10.84 1.82
CA PHE A 434 10.67 -10.60 3.24
C PHE A 434 10.52 -9.12 3.54
N ASP A 435 9.44 -8.75 4.24
CA ASP A 435 9.19 -7.38 4.69
C ASP A 435 9.78 -7.16 6.09
N ALA A 436 10.91 -6.44 6.13
CA ALA A 436 11.57 -6.02 7.37
C ALA A 436 11.25 -4.57 7.76
N SER A 437 10.29 -3.92 7.10
CA SER A 437 9.95 -2.50 7.33
C SER A 437 9.43 -2.23 8.74
N GLY A 438 8.75 -3.21 9.35
CA GLY A 438 8.25 -3.14 10.72
C GLY A 438 9.32 -3.21 11.81
N MET A 439 10.57 -3.51 11.46
CA MET A 439 11.67 -3.71 12.41
C MET A 439 12.93 -2.89 12.08
N ILE A 440 12.80 -1.77 11.37
CA ILE A 440 13.95 -0.95 10.95
C ILE A 440 14.79 -0.48 12.14
N GLU A 441 14.14 -0.03 13.22
CA GLU A 441 14.81 0.58 14.38
C GLU A 441 15.49 -0.46 15.29
N SER A 442 14.88 -1.63 15.45
CA SER A 442 15.31 -2.66 16.39
C SER A 442 15.98 -3.85 15.71
N GLY A 443 15.63 -4.14 14.46
CA GLY A 443 16.00 -5.36 13.75
C GLY A 443 17.39 -5.35 13.15
N SER A 444 17.85 -6.56 12.81
CA SER A 444 19.17 -6.80 12.25
C SER A 444 19.19 -8.06 11.39
N ILE A 445 20.15 -8.11 10.47
CA ILE A 445 20.50 -9.32 9.73
C ILE A 445 21.74 -9.93 10.39
N SER A 446 21.67 -11.19 10.83
CA SER A 446 22.77 -11.92 11.46
C SER A 446 23.10 -13.21 10.72
N PHE A 447 24.38 -13.58 10.76
CA PHE A 447 24.87 -14.86 10.28
C PHE A 447 26.18 -15.28 10.95
N ASP A 448 26.39 -16.59 11.08
CA ASP A 448 27.67 -17.17 11.44
C ASP A 448 28.43 -17.57 10.18
N MET A 449 29.73 -17.25 10.14
CA MET A 449 30.61 -17.59 9.02
C MET A 449 31.99 -18.07 9.48
N LYS A 450 32.55 -19.07 8.77
CA LYS A 450 33.92 -19.57 8.94
C LYS A 450 34.63 -19.67 7.61
N VAL A 451 35.70 -18.90 7.45
CA VAL A 451 36.56 -19.00 6.25
C VAL A 451 37.47 -20.20 6.39
N THR A 452 37.32 -21.20 5.52
CA THR A 452 38.19 -22.40 5.50
C THR A 452 39.41 -22.18 4.61
N SER A 453 39.27 -21.37 3.56
CA SER A 453 40.36 -20.93 2.68
C SER A 453 40.19 -19.45 2.33
N ALA A 454 41.25 -18.65 2.50
CA ALA A 454 41.23 -17.24 2.12
C ALA A 454 41.36 -17.08 0.58
N PRO A 455 40.89 -15.95 0.02
CA PRO A 455 41.18 -15.60 -1.37
C PRO A 455 42.69 -15.64 -1.66
N SER A 456 43.06 -16.08 -2.87
CA SER A 456 44.45 -16.14 -3.32
C SER A 456 45.09 -14.76 -3.41
N ASP A 457 44.27 -13.73 -3.66
CA ASP A 457 44.67 -12.33 -3.59
C ASP A 457 44.38 -11.77 -2.19
N GLY A 458 45.43 -11.52 -1.41
CA GLY A 458 45.33 -10.99 -0.05
C GLY A 458 44.84 -9.54 0.05
N SER A 459 44.54 -8.87 -1.06
CA SER A 459 43.89 -7.55 -1.08
C SER A 459 42.36 -7.62 -1.20
N ALA A 460 41.79 -8.81 -1.43
CA ALA A 460 40.34 -9.00 -1.51
C ALA A 460 39.68 -8.66 -0.15
N SER A 461 38.73 -7.74 -0.18
CA SER A 461 37.90 -7.39 0.98
C SER A 461 36.61 -8.20 0.95
N TRP A 462 36.12 -8.62 2.11
CA TRP A 462 34.83 -9.31 2.21
C TRP A 462 33.70 -8.29 2.29
N LEU A 463 32.66 -8.53 1.52
CA LEU A 463 31.48 -7.68 1.38
C LEU A 463 30.24 -8.47 1.82
N PHE A 464 29.34 -7.77 2.49
CA PHE A 464 27.97 -8.17 2.73
C PHE A 464 27.07 -7.34 1.83
N LYS A 465 26.16 -7.99 1.11
CA LYS A 465 25.17 -7.33 0.25
C LYS A 465 23.79 -7.92 0.49
N VAL A 466 22.79 -7.06 0.56
CA VAL A 466 21.38 -7.42 0.64
C VAL A 466 20.62 -6.63 -0.43
N GLU A 467 19.68 -7.28 -1.11
CA GLU A 467 18.86 -6.68 -2.16
C GLU A 467 17.38 -6.78 -1.80
N SER A 468 16.61 -5.78 -2.23
CA SER A 468 15.16 -5.80 -2.17
C SER A 468 14.56 -5.56 -3.56
N ASP A 469 13.42 -6.20 -3.80
CA ASP A 469 12.62 -6.15 -5.04
C ASP A 469 13.50 -6.26 -6.29
N ARG A 470 14.16 -7.41 -6.44
CA ARG A 470 15.00 -7.73 -7.60
C ARG A 470 16.13 -6.72 -7.83
N ALA A 471 16.73 -6.25 -6.73
CA ALA A 471 17.77 -5.23 -6.70
C ALA A 471 17.31 -3.83 -7.14
N ALA A 472 16.01 -3.53 -7.07
CA ALA A 472 15.50 -2.16 -7.18
C ALA A 472 16.16 -1.25 -6.14
N THR A 473 16.37 -1.78 -4.93
CA THR A 473 17.20 -1.16 -3.88
C THR A 473 18.16 -2.20 -3.29
N PHE A 474 19.28 -1.73 -2.74
CA PHE A 474 20.27 -2.63 -2.13
C PHE A 474 21.18 -1.87 -1.16
N ALA A 475 21.74 -2.61 -0.20
CA ALA A 475 22.87 -2.16 0.61
C ALA A 475 24.07 -3.08 0.37
N GLU A 476 25.25 -2.50 0.18
CA GLU A 476 26.52 -3.22 0.06
C GLU A 476 27.55 -2.60 1.00
N LEU A 477 28.01 -3.37 1.99
CA LEU A 477 28.90 -2.91 3.04
C LEU A 477 30.11 -3.85 3.21
N PRO A 478 31.29 -3.35 3.57
CA PRO A 478 32.39 -4.19 4.04
C PRO A 478 31.95 -5.03 5.25
N ILE A 479 32.37 -6.29 5.33
CA ILE A 479 31.97 -7.17 6.44
C ILE A 479 32.41 -6.64 7.82
N THR A 480 33.45 -5.80 7.83
CA THR A 480 33.97 -5.11 9.02
C THR A 480 33.08 -3.96 9.51
N GLU A 481 32.02 -3.63 8.79
CA GLU A 481 31.00 -2.66 9.24
C GLU A 481 29.85 -3.32 10.01
N SER A 482 29.90 -4.65 10.21
CA SER A 482 29.06 -5.34 11.19
C SER A 482 29.27 -4.78 12.60
N ALA A 483 28.31 -5.04 13.49
CA ALA A 483 28.35 -4.64 14.90
C ALA A 483 29.61 -5.15 15.62
N GLU A 484 30.10 -6.34 15.26
CA GLU A 484 31.33 -6.92 15.81
C GLU A 484 32.58 -6.19 15.33
N GLY A 485 32.53 -5.57 14.15
CA GLY A 485 33.63 -4.77 13.60
C GLY A 485 34.90 -5.58 13.28
N VAL A 486 34.77 -6.87 13.03
CA VAL A 486 35.90 -7.80 12.84
C VAL A 486 36.04 -8.26 11.39
N ALA A 487 37.26 -8.54 10.96
CA ALA A 487 37.51 -9.18 9.66
C ALA A 487 37.51 -10.72 9.81
N PRO A 488 37.21 -11.48 8.75
CA PRO A 488 37.23 -12.94 8.80
C PRO A 488 38.63 -13.51 9.07
N VAL A 489 38.70 -14.47 9.99
CA VAL A 489 39.91 -15.20 10.38
C VAL A 489 39.80 -16.64 9.89
N VAL A 490 40.80 -17.08 9.14
CA VAL A 490 40.81 -18.44 8.56
C VAL A 490 40.79 -19.49 9.67
N GLY A 491 39.79 -20.37 9.61
CA GLY A 491 39.60 -21.49 10.52
C GLY A 491 38.78 -21.18 11.78
N GLU A 492 38.34 -19.93 11.98
CA GLU A 492 37.53 -19.52 13.14
C GLU A 492 36.09 -19.22 12.72
N TRP A 493 35.12 -19.63 13.54
CA TRP A 493 33.73 -19.21 13.42
C TRP A 493 33.58 -17.80 13.99
N GLN A 494 32.94 -16.91 13.24
CA GLN A 494 32.63 -15.55 13.65
C GLN A 494 31.19 -15.22 13.29
N THR A 495 30.53 -14.45 14.15
CA THR A 495 29.19 -13.90 13.93
C THR A 495 29.33 -12.50 13.34
N TYR A 496 28.42 -12.15 12.45
CA TYR A 496 28.32 -10.84 11.85
C TYR A 496 26.87 -10.38 11.92
N THR A 497 26.64 -9.23 12.56
CA THR A 497 25.31 -8.63 12.71
C THR A 497 25.28 -7.24 12.08
N PHE A 498 24.31 -6.98 11.21
CA PHE A 498 24.07 -5.70 10.56
C PHE A 498 22.70 -5.15 10.98
N PRO A 499 22.62 -4.06 11.77
CA PRO A 499 21.37 -3.38 12.06
C PRO A 499 20.62 -2.99 10.77
N LEU A 500 19.30 -3.18 10.74
CA LEU A 500 18.49 -2.82 9.57
C LEU A 500 18.55 -1.33 9.27
N GLN A 501 18.52 -0.47 10.30
CA GLN A 501 18.73 0.97 10.11
C GLN A 501 20.03 1.30 9.36
N GLN A 502 21.13 0.58 9.62
CA GLN A 502 22.39 0.79 8.91
C GLN A 502 22.28 0.42 7.43
N LEU A 503 21.50 -0.61 7.10
CA LEU A 503 21.28 -1.05 5.74
C LEU A 503 20.34 -0.09 4.99
N VAL A 504 19.32 0.44 5.67
CA VAL A 504 18.45 1.50 5.14
C VAL A 504 19.26 2.77 4.84
N ASP A 505 20.12 3.19 5.77
CA ASP A 505 21.03 4.34 5.57
C ASP A 505 21.99 4.12 4.39
N ALA A 506 22.30 2.86 4.07
CA ALA A 506 23.13 2.45 2.95
C ALA A 506 22.36 2.29 1.62
N GLY A 507 21.04 2.51 1.61
CA GLY A 507 20.21 2.54 0.40
C GLY A 507 19.28 1.34 0.20
N LEU A 508 19.10 0.48 1.21
CA LEU A 508 18.12 -0.61 1.18
C LEU A 508 16.71 -0.08 1.50
N GLU A 509 15.71 -0.48 0.71
CA GLU A 509 14.30 -0.40 1.10
C GLU A 509 13.91 -1.79 1.64
N PRO A 510 13.47 -1.93 2.90
CA PRO A 510 13.37 -3.22 3.56
C PRO A 510 12.05 -3.96 3.34
N SER A 511 11.10 -3.45 2.55
CA SER A 511 9.75 -4.02 2.43
C SER A 511 9.68 -5.32 1.61
N ALA A 512 10.73 -5.63 0.85
CA ALA A 512 10.74 -6.82 -0.01
C ALA A 512 12.16 -7.39 -0.18
N ILE A 513 12.86 -7.65 0.92
CA ILE A 513 14.21 -8.24 0.90
C ILE A 513 14.14 -9.63 0.24
N ASP A 514 14.89 -9.84 -0.84
CA ASP A 514 14.77 -11.05 -1.66
C ASP A 514 16.11 -11.73 -1.98
N ALA A 515 17.23 -11.12 -1.60
CA ALA A 515 18.55 -11.74 -1.70
C ALA A 515 19.48 -11.32 -0.57
N PHE A 516 20.22 -12.29 -0.04
CA PHE A 516 21.27 -12.14 0.96
C PHE A 516 22.58 -12.68 0.36
N MET A 517 23.68 -11.92 0.43
CA MET A 517 24.95 -12.30 -0.21
C MET A 517 26.17 -11.94 0.64
N VAL A 518 27.14 -12.84 0.69
CA VAL A 518 28.46 -12.60 1.30
C VAL A 518 29.53 -13.08 0.34
N PHE A 519 30.47 -12.21 -0.02
CA PHE A 519 31.48 -12.54 -1.03
C PHE A 519 32.75 -11.68 -0.90
N PRO A 520 33.92 -12.20 -1.29
CA PRO A 520 35.12 -11.38 -1.48
C PRO A 520 34.98 -10.47 -2.69
N SER A 521 35.71 -9.34 -2.70
CA SER A 521 35.65 -8.32 -3.76
C SER A 521 35.67 -8.93 -5.16
N TRP A 522 34.79 -8.43 -6.02
CA TRP A 522 34.59 -8.96 -7.37
C TRP A 522 35.91 -9.09 -8.14
N GLY A 523 36.15 -10.28 -8.69
CA GLY A 523 37.36 -10.58 -9.46
C GLY A 523 38.62 -10.89 -8.64
N LEU A 524 38.61 -10.72 -7.32
CA LEU A 524 39.74 -10.98 -6.42
C LEU A 524 39.52 -12.20 -5.50
N GLY A 525 38.32 -12.79 -5.53
CA GLY A 525 37.90 -13.86 -4.63
C GLY A 525 38.45 -15.26 -4.88
N ALA A 526 39.16 -15.49 -5.98
CA ALA A 526 39.52 -16.85 -6.41
C ALA A 526 40.30 -17.64 -5.34
N GLY A 527 39.83 -18.84 -5.02
CA GLY A 527 40.40 -19.71 -3.98
C GLY A 527 39.79 -19.53 -2.58
N ALA A 528 38.83 -18.61 -2.42
CA ALA A 528 38.09 -18.47 -1.18
C ALA A 528 37.10 -19.62 -0.99
N GLU A 529 37.05 -20.15 0.23
CA GLU A 529 36.10 -21.16 0.67
C GLU A 529 35.64 -20.80 2.09
N TYR A 530 34.33 -20.87 2.31
CA TYR A 530 33.72 -20.48 3.58
C TYR A 530 32.43 -21.24 3.84
N LEU A 531 32.12 -21.38 5.12
CA LEU A 531 30.93 -22.03 5.64
C LEU A 531 30.00 -20.99 6.26
N MET A 532 28.70 -21.18 6.14
CA MET A 532 27.69 -20.32 6.75
C MET A 532 26.57 -21.11 7.43
N THR A 533 26.08 -20.57 8.55
CA THR A 533 24.90 -21.06 9.29
C THR A 533 24.28 -19.92 10.12
N ASN A 534 23.15 -20.17 10.77
CA ASN A 534 22.41 -19.20 11.59
C ASN A 534 22.12 -17.89 10.84
N VAL A 535 21.68 -18.00 9.58
CA VAL A 535 21.34 -16.86 8.74
C VAL A 535 19.91 -16.46 9.02
N GLU A 536 19.71 -15.25 9.53
CA GLU A 536 18.41 -14.79 10.02
C GLU A 536 18.25 -13.27 9.88
N ILE A 537 17.00 -12.82 9.81
CA ILE A 537 16.61 -11.42 9.95
C ILE A 537 15.72 -11.36 11.19
N THR A 538 16.17 -10.67 12.23
CA THR A 538 15.53 -10.71 13.55
C THR A 538 15.44 -9.34 14.19
N SER A 539 14.37 -9.11 14.95
CA SER A 539 14.25 -8.03 15.92
C SER A 539 14.43 -8.59 17.34
N PRO A 540 15.37 -8.08 18.15
CA PRO A 540 15.55 -8.47 19.55
C PRO A 540 14.42 -7.98 20.47
N GLU A 541 13.40 -7.26 19.96
CA GLU A 541 12.20 -6.85 20.70
C GLU A 541 10.95 -7.57 20.17
N ALA A 542 10.84 -8.86 20.48
CA ALA A 542 9.59 -9.61 20.39
C ALA A 542 9.37 -10.39 21.70
N GLU A 543 9.25 -9.66 22.80
CA GLU A 543 8.24 -9.99 23.82
C GLU A 543 7.30 -8.80 23.85
N SER A 544 6.01 -9.01 23.56
CA SER A 544 4.99 -8.00 23.84
C SER A 544 5.12 -7.63 25.32
N PRO A 545 5.26 -6.33 25.68
CA PRO A 545 5.56 -5.99 27.06
C PRO A 545 4.45 -6.50 27.98
N GLU A 546 4.79 -7.36 28.94
CA GLU A 546 3.85 -7.90 29.92
C GLU A 546 4.22 -7.40 31.33
N LEU A 547 3.20 -6.99 32.07
CA LEU A 547 3.30 -6.76 33.52
C LEU A 547 2.41 -7.74 34.26
N VAL A 548 3.00 -8.76 34.87
CA VAL A 548 2.32 -9.60 35.86
C VAL A 548 2.33 -8.89 37.21
N LEU A 549 1.16 -8.53 37.73
CA LEU A 549 0.98 -7.91 39.05
C LEU A 549 0.87 -8.97 40.14
N PHE A 550 0.18 -10.07 39.82
CA PHE A 550 -0.07 -11.19 40.72
C PHE A 550 -0.34 -12.47 39.94
N ASP A 551 0.49 -13.50 40.17
CA ASP A 551 0.31 -14.86 39.65
C ASP A 551 0.88 -15.83 40.70
N ASP A 552 0.01 -16.45 41.50
CA ASP A 552 0.35 -17.33 42.64
C ASP A 552 1.31 -16.72 43.70
N GLN A 553 1.74 -15.48 43.50
CA GLN A 553 2.61 -14.66 44.34
C GLN A 553 2.53 -13.21 43.86
N GLN A 554 2.65 -12.26 44.80
CA GLN A 554 2.71 -10.85 44.41
C GLN A 554 4.00 -10.53 43.63
N ASN A 555 3.90 -9.61 42.67
CA ASN A 555 5.09 -9.02 42.06
C ASN A 555 5.84 -8.17 43.11
N PRO A 556 7.14 -8.43 43.37
CA PRO A 556 7.91 -7.70 44.38
C PRO A 556 8.05 -6.20 44.07
N ASP A 557 7.97 -5.80 42.81
CA ASP A 557 8.04 -4.41 42.35
C ASP A 557 6.66 -3.72 42.39
N TRP A 558 5.57 -4.49 42.42
CA TRP A 558 4.17 -4.04 42.48
C TRP A 558 3.41 -4.72 43.65
N PRO A 559 3.83 -4.49 44.91
CA PRO A 559 3.22 -5.16 46.05
C PRO A 559 1.75 -4.78 46.25
N LEU A 560 1.01 -5.65 46.96
CA LEU A 560 -0.34 -5.36 47.42
C LEU A 560 -0.35 -4.07 48.26
N TRP A 561 -1.28 -3.17 47.97
CA TRP A 561 -1.26 -1.79 48.45
C TRP A 561 -2.63 -1.29 48.95
N ASP A 562 -2.57 -0.42 49.96
CA ASP A 562 -3.69 0.34 50.52
C ASP A 562 -3.28 1.82 50.58
N CYS A 563 -4.09 2.71 49.97
CA CYS A 563 -3.80 4.14 49.89
C CYS A 563 -3.58 4.85 51.21
N CYS A 564 -4.26 4.35 52.23
CA CYS A 564 -4.63 5.13 53.39
C CYS A 564 -4.27 4.39 54.68
N GLY A 565 -3.68 3.19 54.57
CA GLY A 565 -3.22 2.35 55.66
C GLY A 565 -4.35 1.88 56.58
N GLY A 566 -5.56 1.76 56.02
CA GLY A 566 -6.77 1.37 56.75
C GLY A 566 -6.83 -0.13 57.03
N THR A 567 -6.23 -0.93 56.17
CA THR A 567 -6.10 -2.38 56.24
C THR A 567 -4.68 -2.81 55.83
N THR A 568 -4.40 -4.11 55.88
CA THR A 568 -3.12 -4.69 55.45
C THR A 568 -3.44 -5.82 54.47
N PRO A 569 -3.38 -5.55 53.16
CA PRO A 569 -3.50 -6.58 52.15
C PRO A 569 -2.48 -7.71 52.38
N GLN A 570 -2.87 -8.95 52.10
CA GLN A 570 -2.06 -10.12 52.40
C GLN A 570 -2.28 -11.25 51.39
N GLU A 571 -1.27 -12.08 51.17
CA GLU A 571 -1.40 -13.34 50.46
C GLU A 571 -2.11 -14.38 51.34
N VAL A 572 -3.14 -15.03 50.82
CA VAL A 572 -3.88 -16.11 51.50
C VAL A 572 -4.02 -17.31 50.58
N VAL A 573 -4.33 -18.48 51.14
CA VAL A 573 -4.62 -19.68 50.35
C VAL A 573 -6.13 -19.80 50.15
N ASP A 574 -6.57 -19.72 48.92
CA ASP A 574 -7.93 -20.06 48.47
C ASP A 574 -8.04 -21.55 48.11
N GLU A 575 -9.21 -22.16 48.32
CA GLU A 575 -9.41 -23.58 48.07
C GLU A 575 -9.47 -23.94 46.57
N GLU A 576 -9.80 -22.97 45.70
CA GLU A 576 -9.97 -23.18 44.26
C GLU A 576 -8.75 -22.73 43.44
N ARG A 577 -8.08 -21.64 43.84
CA ARG A 577 -7.05 -20.95 43.03
C ARG A 577 -5.63 -20.94 43.62
N GLY A 578 -5.41 -21.53 44.80
CA GLY A 578 -4.06 -21.52 45.39
C GLY A 578 -3.76 -20.23 46.14
N VAL A 579 -2.61 -19.60 45.90
CA VAL A 579 -2.21 -18.40 46.64
C VAL A 579 -2.79 -17.18 45.94
N VAL A 580 -3.54 -16.34 46.66
CA VAL A 580 -4.24 -15.17 46.10
C VAL A 580 -4.02 -13.92 46.95
N GLY A 581 -4.13 -12.74 46.35
CA GLY A 581 -4.08 -11.47 47.06
C GLY A 581 -5.43 -11.13 47.70
N GLU A 582 -5.51 -11.03 49.03
CA GLU A 582 -6.73 -10.67 49.76
C GLU A 582 -6.71 -9.21 50.22
N PHE A 583 -7.81 -8.51 49.94
CA PHE A 583 -8.05 -7.12 50.33
C PHE A 583 -9.28 -7.01 51.23
N GLU A 584 -9.21 -6.14 52.23
CA GLU A 584 -10.31 -5.82 53.15
C GLU A 584 -10.55 -4.31 53.17
N ILE A 585 -11.83 -3.91 53.22
CA ILE A 585 -12.24 -2.52 53.44
C ILE A 585 -12.95 -2.41 54.80
N GLY A 586 -12.26 -1.80 55.77
CA GLY A 586 -12.77 -1.59 57.13
C GLY A 586 -13.64 -0.34 57.28
N ALA A 587 -13.86 0.09 58.53
CA ALA A 587 -14.65 1.27 58.85
C ALA A 587 -14.02 2.61 58.40
N THR A 588 -12.74 2.61 58.04
CA THR A 588 -12.06 3.76 57.44
C THR A 588 -12.06 3.56 55.93
N PRO A 589 -12.70 4.45 55.14
CA PRO A 589 -12.69 4.35 53.69
C PRO A 589 -11.25 4.33 53.15
N THR A 590 -11.00 3.41 52.23
CA THR A 590 -9.71 3.26 51.53
C THR A 590 -9.94 2.76 50.10
N VAL A 591 -8.93 2.90 49.26
CA VAL A 591 -8.80 2.24 47.95
C VAL A 591 -7.57 1.35 47.98
N VAL A 592 -7.66 0.23 47.29
CA VAL A 592 -6.68 -0.85 47.38
C VAL A 592 -6.36 -1.39 45.98
N GLY A 593 -5.21 -2.03 45.85
CA GLY A 593 -4.77 -2.62 44.58
C GLY A 593 -3.27 -2.85 44.58
N PHE A 594 -2.61 -2.50 43.47
CA PHE A 594 -1.19 -2.71 43.23
C PHE A 594 -0.50 -1.38 42.96
N LYS A 595 0.64 -1.15 43.62
CA LYS A 595 1.41 0.09 43.46
C LYS A 595 2.89 -0.14 43.77
N PRO A 596 3.83 0.40 42.96
CA PRO A 596 5.24 0.38 43.29
C PRO A 596 5.58 1.13 44.58
N ALA A 597 6.67 0.69 45.22
CA ALA A 597 7.15 1.30 46.45
C ALA A 597 7.40 2.82 46.29
N ASP A 598 7.00 3.61 47.29
CA ASP A 598 7.12 5.07 47.22
C ASP A 598 8.56 5.51 46.92
N GLY A 599 8.73 6.25 45.82
CA GLY A 599 10.03 6.75 45.37
C GLY A 599 10.90 5.75 44.59
N SER A 600 10.35 4.59 44.18
CA SER A 600 11.04 3.64 43.29
C SER A 600 11.28 4.21 41.88
N GLY A 601 10.37 5.06 41.40
CA GLY A 601 10.36 5.56 40.02
C GLY A 601 9.97 4.50 38.99
N ILE A 602 9.46 3.34 39.43
CA ILE A 602 8.96 2.27 38.57
C ILE A 602 7.61 2.69 38.01
N GLN A 603 7.49 2.61 36.69
CA GLN A 603 6.26 2.81 35.91
C GLN A 603 6.24 1.74 34.82
N PHE A 604 5.07 1.40 34.31
CA PHE A 604 4.91 0.47 33.19
C PHE A 604 4.49 1.25 31.94
N ASP A 605 5.26 1.05 30.86
CA ASP A 605 4.97 1.61 29.54
C ASP A 605 4.19 0.59 28.73
N ALA A 606 2.88 0.82 28.61
CA ALA A 606 1.96 0.00 27.83
C ALA A 606 1.68 0.59 26.43
N SER A 607 2.52 1.51 25.93
CA SER A 607 2.29 2.17 24.64
C SER A 607 2.24 1.18 23.48
N ALA A 608 3.07 0.13 23.53
CA ALA A 608 3.09 -0.94 22.54
C ALA A 608 1.85 -1.86 22.60
N LEU A 609 1.09 -1.79 23.70
CA LEU A 609 -0.12 -2.57 23.94
C LEU A 609 -1.40 -1.78 23.67
N LEU A 610 -1.32 -0.53 23.20
CA LEU A 610 -2.46 0.38 23.22
C LEU A 610 -3.69 -0.17 22.48
N VAL A 611 -3.47 -0.83 21.34
CA VAL A 611 -4.56 -1.33 20.49
C VAL A 611 -5.02 -2.71 20.96
N GLU A 612 -4.09 -3.66 21.10
CA GLU A 612 -4.42 -5.06 21.36
C GLU A 612 -4.45 -5.42 22.84
N GLY A 613 -3.74 -4.68 23.69
CA GLY A 613 -3.54 -5.07 25.07
C GLY A 613 -4.67 -4.74 26.02
N VAL A 614 -4.70 -5.51 27.10
CA VAL A 614 -5.72 -5.48 28.13
C VAL A 614 -5.10 -5.44 29.51
N ILE A 615 -5.83 -4.87 30.47
CA ILE A 615 -5.63 -5.16 31.90
C ILE A 615 -6.64 -6.23 32.28
N GLN A 616 -6.16 -7.40 32.69
CA GLN A 616 -6.98 -8.53 33.09
C GLN A 616 -6.67 -8.96 34.51
N PHE A 617 -7.70 -9.36 35.25
CA PHE A 617 -7.56 -10.04 36.54
C PHE A 617 -8.79 -10.88 36.86
N ASP A 618 -8.59 -11.93 37.65
CA ASP A 618 -9.66 -12.69 38.25
C ASP A 618 -9.97 -12.14 39.64
N MET A 619 -11.26 -12.02 39.98
CA MET A 619 -11.69 -11.50 41.27
C MET A 619 -12.81 -12.34 41.90
N LYS A 620 -12.76 -12.56 43.21
CA LYS A 620 -13.80 -13.21 44.02
C LYS A 620 -14.17 -12.37 45.24
N VAL A 621 -15.45 -12.01 45.36
CA VAL A 621 -15.97 -11.34 46.57
C VAL A 621 -16.26 -12.38 47.64
N VAL A 622 -15.50 -12.35 48.74
CA VAL A 622 -15.67 -13.22 49.91
C VAL A 622 -16.80 -12.71 50.82
N SER A 623 -16.85 -11.39 51.05
CA SER A 623 -17.93 -10.69 51.75
C SER A 623 -18.29 -9.43 50.99
N SER A 624 -19.57 -9.24 50.70
CA SER A 624 -20.05 -8.01 50.06
C SER A 624 -19.95 -6.81 51.03
N PRO A 625 -19.89 -5.57 50.50
CA PRO A 625 -20.03 -4.37 51.30
C PRO A 625 -21.32 -4.36 52.14
N ASN A 626 -21.29 -3.74 53.31
CA ASN A 626 -22.47 -3.55 54.16
C ASN A 626 -23.56 -2.70 53.49
N ASP A 627 -23.18 -1.83 52.55
CA ASP A 627 -24.13 -1.10 51.69
C ASP A 627 -24.43 -1.93 50.42
N PRO A 628 -25.67 -2.45 50.27
CA PRO A 628 -26.05 -3.25 49.11
C PRO A 628 -26.13 -2.46 47.80
N ASN A 629 -26.02 -1.13 47.84
CA ASN A 629 -26.00 -0.27 46.64
C ASN A 629 -24.59 0.17 46.24
N SER A 630 -23.55 -0.36 46.88
CA SER A 630 -22.17 -0.04 46.55
C SER A 630 -21.84 -0.50 45.13
N VAL A 631 -21.46 0.43 44.27
CA VAL A 631 -20.92 0.14 42.93
C VAL A 631 -19.44 -0.23 43.08
N TRP A 632 -18.97 -1.21 42.31
CA TRP A 632 -17.55 -1.55 42.26
C TRP A 632 -16.88 -0.76 41.14
N MET A 633 -15.72 -0.18 41.44
CA MET A 633 -14.95 0.66 40.54
C MET A 633 -13.62 -0.01 40.21
N PHE A 634 -13.17 0.19 38.98
CA PHE A 634 -11.82 -0.08 38.51
C PHE A 634 -11.15 1.23 38.13
N LYS A 635 -9.96 1.48 38.65
CA LYS A 635 -9.23 2.73 38.42
C LYS A 635 -7.76 2.48 38.14
N VAL A 636 -7.23 3.14 37.14
CA VAL A 636 -5.81 3.10 36.76
C VAL A 636 -5.26 4.53 36.77
N GLU A 637 -4.07 4.73 37.32
CA GLU A 637 -3.39 6.03 37.35
C GLU A 637 -2.02 5.92 36.67
N SER A 638 -1.57 7.03 36.09
CA SER A 638 -0.22 7.19 35.56
C SER A 638 0.39 8.53 35.94
N ASN A 639 1.73 8.61 35.84
CA ASN A 639 2.51 9.80 36.13
C ASN A 639 2.27 10.39 37.54
N GLY A 640 2.11 9.54 38.55
CA GLY A 640 1.85 9.95 39.92
C GLY A 640 0.48 10.61 40.09
N ALA A 641 -0.53 10.02 39.46
CA ALA A 641 -1.92 10.50 39.39
C ALA A 641 -2.15 11.81 38.62
N GLU A 642 -1.27 12.13 37.66
CA GLU A 642 -1.50 13.25 36.72
C GLU A 642 -2.60 12.92 35.69
N THR A 643 -2.69 11.66 35.29
CA THR A 643 -3.79 11.15 34.44
C THR A 643 -4.37 9.87 35.04
N PHE A 644 -5.62 9.56 34.71
CA PHE A 644 -6.31 8.37 35.21
C PHE A 644 -7.50 8.00 34.33
N ALA A 645 -7.86 6.72 34.35
CA ALA A 645 -9.17 6.22 33.90
C ALA A 645 -9.89 5.59 35.09
N GLU A 646 -11.19 5.86 35.23
CA GLU A 646 -12.05 5.31 36.29
C GLU A 646 -13.37 4.83 35.67
N VAL A 647 -13.60 3.52 35.71
CA VAL A 647 -14.77 2.86 35.11
C VAL A 647 -15.48 1.97 36.14
N GLU A 648 -16.76 1.64 35.89
CA GLU A 648 -17.45 0.63 36.69
C GLU A 648 -16.83 -0.74 36.43
N LEU A 649 -16.51 -1.50 37.48
CA LEU A 649 -15.89 -2.84 37.36
C LEU A 649 -16.70 -3.77 36.44
N ALA A 650 -18.04 -3.62 36.44
CA ALA A 650 -18.94 -4.39 35.60
C ALA A 650 -18.71 -4.22 34.09
N SER A 651 -18.11 -3.10 33.63
CA SER A 651 -17.84 -2.89 32.20
C SER A 651 -16.80 -3.85 31.65
N GLY A 652 -15.90 -4.37 32.49
CA GLY A 652 -14.89 -5.36 32.11
C GLY A 652 -15.39 -6.80 32.07
N ASN A 653 -16.69 -7.04 32.28
CA ASN A 653 -17.30 -8.38 32.27
C ASN A 653 -18.76 -8.32 31.81
N GLY A 654 -19.02 -7.83 30.59
CA GLY A 654 -20.35 -7.85 29.97
C GLY A 654 -21.47 -7.17 30.79
N GLY A 655 -21.12 -6.19 31.64
CA GLY A 655 -22.07 -5.49 32.52
C GLY A 655 -22.41 -6.23 33.82
N GLN A 656 -21.70 -7.31 34.17
CA GLN A 656 -21.96 -8.10 35.39
C GLN A 656 -21.14 -7.59 36.59
N ALA A 657 -21.84 -7.21 37.66
CA ALA A 657 -21.22 -6.89 38.94
C ALA A 657 -20.67 -8.16 39.63
N PRO A 658 -19.72 -8.03 40.58
CA PRO A 658 -19.17 -9.17 41.30
C PRO A 658 -20.22 -9.95 42.11
N THR A 659 -20.19 -11.27 42.00
CA THR A 659 -21.05 -12.19 42.73
C THR A 659 -20.30 -12.78 43.93
N THR A 660 -20.94 -12.76 45.10
CA THR A 660 -20.31 -13.24 46.34
C THR A 660 -20.12 -14.76 46.29
N GLY A 661 -18.87 -15.19 46.45
CA GLY A 661 -18.46 -16.59 46.44
C GLY A 661 -18.08 -17.15 45.07
N GLU A 662 -18.12 -16.36 44.01
CA GLU A 662 -17.78 -16.79 42.64
C GLU A 662 -16.55 -16.05 42.12
N TRP A 663 -15.69 -16.74 41.37
CA TRP A 663 -14.60 -16.13 40.61
C TRP A 663 -15.14 -15.60 39.29
N GLN A 664 -14.76 -14.38 38.95
CA GLN A 664 -15.10 -13.73 37.69
C GLN A 664 -13.87 -13.05 37.11
N THR A 665 -13.66 -13.19 35.81
CA THR A 665 -12.62 -12.48 35.06
C THR A 665 -13.13 -11.10 34.66
N TYR A 666 -12.26 -10.11 34.80
CA TYR A 666 -12.50 -8.75 34.37
C TYR A 666 -11.38 -8.33 33.42
N THR A 667 -11.74 -7.89 32.23
CA THR A 667 -10.82 -7.52 31.15
C THR A 667 -11.16 -6.11 30.67
N PHE A 668 -10.17 -5.22 30.68
CA PHE A 668 -10.31 -3.82 30.28
C PHE A 668 -9.33 -3.51 29.14
N PRO A 669 -9.80 -3.19 27.93
CA PRO A 669 -8.94 -2.77 26.82
C PRO A 669 -8.15 -1.50 27.17
N LEU A 670 -6.86 -1.48 26.88
CA LEU A 670 -6.01 -0.30 27.11
C LEU A 670 -6.47 0.88 26.26
N GLN A 671 -6.95 0.65 25.04
CA GLN A 671 -7.57 1.68 24.20
C GLN A 671 -8.76 2.36 24.90
N GLN A 672 -9.63 1.57 25.54
CA GLN A 672 -10.77 2.11 26.28
C GLN A 672 -10.31 2.99 27.45
N LEU A 673 -9.30 2.54 28.20
CA LEU A 673 -8.77 3.32 29.32
C LEU A 673 -8.06 4.60 28.83
N ALA A 674 -7.38 4.55 27.69
CA ALA A 674 -6.77 5.72 27.05
C ALA A 674 -7.83 6.73 26.59
N ASP A 675 -8.94 6.26 26.02
CA ASP A 675 -10.08 7.10 25.61
C ASP A 675 -10.75 7.80 26.82
N GLU A 676 -10.74 7.15 27.98
CA GLU A 676 -11.18 7.72 29.27
C GLU A 676 -10.15 8.68 29.90
N GLY A 677 -8.98 8.86 29.27
CA GLY A 677 -7.98 9.86 29.62
C GLY A 677 -6.74 9.35 30.36
N LEU A 678 -6.49 8.04 30.37
CA LEU A 678 -5.25 7.45 30.89
C LEU A 678 -4.08 7.62 29.90
N ASP A 679 -2.95 8.13 30.36
CA ASP A 679 -1.67 8.00 29.67
C ASP A 679 -1.08 6.61 29.96
N VAL A 680 -1.19 5.72 28.96
CA VAL A 680 -0.75 4.32 29.06
C VAL A 680 0.77 4.14 29.04
N SER A 681 1.55 5.19 28.74
CA SER A 681 3.01 5.11 28.66
C SER A 681 3.71 5.10 30.02
N ALA A 682 2.97 5.32 31.11
CA ALA A 682 3.55 5.53 32.44
C ALA A 682 2.64 5.06 33.59
N ILE A 683 1.96 3.93 33.42
CA ILE A 683 1.04 3.36 34.42
C ILE A 683 1.81 3.09 35.71
N ASP A 684 1.30 3.56 36.85
CA ASP A 684 1.95 3.40 38.15
C ASP A 684 1.02 3.03 39.32
N VAL A 685 -0.29 2.95 39.11
CA VAL A 685 -1.25 2.44 40.11
C VAL A 685 -2.43 1.73 39.43
N ILE A 686 -2.82 0.57 39.94
CA ILE A 686 -4.02 -0.17 39.51
C ILE A 686 -4.87 -0.51 40.73
N MET A 687 -6.16 -0.17 40.70
CA MET A 687 -7.05 -0.20 41.85
C MET A 687 -8.40 -0.84 41.52
N MET A 688 -8.91 -1.62 42.47
CA MET A 688 -10.22 -2.25 42.41
C MET A 688 -10.88 -2.10 43.78
N PHE A 689 -12.01 -1.41 43.86
CA PHE A 689 -12.61 -1.06 45.14
C PHE A 689 -14.11 -0.77 45.03
N PRO A 690 -14.89 -1.02 46.09
CA PRO A 690 -16.25 -0.48 46.16
C PRO A 690 -16.19 1.05 46.27
N ALA A 691 -17.16 1.75 45.68
CA ALA A 691 -17.25 3.19 45.62
C ALA A 691 -16.93 3.88 46.96
N TRP A 692 -16.30 5.05 46.88
CA TRP A 692 -15.72 5.68 48.06
C TRP A 692 -16.74 5.87 49.20
N GLY A 693 -16.44 5.27 50.35
CA GLY A 693 -17.26 5.36 51.56
C GLY A 693 -18.44 4.38 51.64
N THR A 694 -18.65 3.52 50.63
CA THR A 694 -19.70 2.47 50.66
C THR A 694 -19.13 1.07 50.87
N GLY A 695 -17.81 0.91 50.85
CA GLY A 695 -17.12 -0.39 50.89
C GLY A 695 -16.98 -1.08 52.25
N GLU A 696 -17.40 -0.48 53.37
CA GLU A 696 -17.18 -1.08 54.71
C GLU A 696 -17.72 -2.52 54.78
N GLY A 697 -16.88 -3.47 55.19
CA GLY A 697 -17.22 -4.89 55.31
C GLY A 697 -16.92 -5.72 54.06
N ALA A 698 -16.44 -5.10 52.98
CA ALA A 698 -16.03 -5.80 51.78
C ALA A 698 -14.72 -6.58 52.01
N VAL A 699 -14.71 -7.85 51.62
CA VAL A 699 -13.50 -8.69 51.53
C VAL A 699 -13.50 -9.34 50.17
N PHE A 700 -12.41 -9.22 49.43
CA PHE A 700 -12.28 -9.80 48.10
C PHE A 700 -10.86 -10.28 47.83
N ARG A 701 -10.74 -11.19 46.88
CA ARG A 701 -9.50 -11.83 46.46
C ARG A 701 -9.26 -11.57 44.99
N VAL A 702 -7.99 -11.41 44.62
CA VAL A 702 -7.53 -11.16 43.25
C VAL A 702 -6.43 -12.17 42.91
N ASP A 703 -6.46 -12.66 41.67
CA ASP A 703 -5.50 -13.59 41.10
C ASP A 703 -5.35 -13.32 39.58
N GLU A 704 -4.32 -13.88 38.95
CA GLU A 704 -4.08 -13.76 37.49
C GLU A 704 -4.11 -12.30 36.99
N ALA A 705 -3.56 -11.38 37.78
CA ALA A 705 -3.63 -9.95 37.51
C ALA A 705 -2.45 -9.52 36.63
N ARG A 706 -2.73 -9.03 35.43
CA ARG A 706 -1.70 -8.66 34.44
C ARG A 706 -2.12 -7.55 33.48
N ILE A 707 -1.13 -6.87 32.89
CA ILE A 707 -1.27 -6.06 31.68
C ILE A 707 -0.49 -6.76 30.57
N TYR A 708 -1.16 -7.11 29.47
CA TYR A 708 -0.54 -7.91 28.41
C TYR A 708 -1.33 -7.78 27.09
N ASP A 709 -0.72 -8.21 25.99
CA ASP A 709 -1.38 -8.41 24.71
C ASP A 709 -2.00 -9.84 24.66
N PRO A 710 -3.35 -9.97 24.64
CA PRO A 710 -4.01 -11.26 24.52
C PRO A 710 -3.79 -11.91 23.14
N SER A 711 -3.43 -11.14 22.10
CA SER A 711 -3.16 -11.62 20.74
C SER A 711 -1.72 -12.11 20.53
N ALA A 712 -0.83 -11.87 21.51
CA ALA A 712 0.54 -12.36 21.50
C ALA A 712 0.58 -13.88 21.73
N GLY A 713 0.17 -14.64 20.71
CA GLY A 713 0.11 -16.09 20.69
C GLY A 713 -1.21 -16.62 20.13
N SER A 714 -1.28 -16.73 18.80
CA SER A 714 -2.26 -17.49 17.98
C SER A 714 -3.75 -17.23 18.22
N ASP A 715 -4.48 -16.69 17.24
CA ASP A 715 -5.94 -16.86 17.20
C ASP A 715 -6.43 -17.26 15.79
N GLU A 716 -6.51 -18.57 15.61
CA GLU A 716 -7.39 -19.22 14.64
C GLU A 716 -8.75 -19.41 15.31
N ILE A 717 -9.86 -19.34 14.57
CA ILE A 717 -11.20 -19.61 15.12
C ILE A 717 -11.86 -20.79 14.43
N THR A 718 -12.33 -21.76 15.21
CA THR A 718 -13.30 -22.75 14.75
C THR A 718 -14.70 -22.24 15.04
N ILE A 719 -15.47 -21.93 13.99
CA ILE A 719 -16.84 -21.41 14.07
C ILE A 719 -17.84 -22.57 14.21
N PHE A 720 -17.55 -23.71 13.58
CA PHE A 720 -18.34 -24.93 13.72
C PHE A 720 -17.47 -26.19 13.60
N ASP A 721 -17.47 -27.01 14.64
CA ASP A 721 -16.94 -28.39 14.65
C ASP A 721 -17.78 -29.18 15.65
N GLU A 722 -18.66 -30.06 15.14
CA GLU A 722 -19.65 -30.86 15.90
C GLU A 722 -20.71 -30.04 16.69
N GLU A 723 -20.38 -28.82 17.10
CA GLU A 723 -21.20 -27.82 17.75
C GLU A 723 -20.81 -26.42 17.25
N VAL A 724 -21.75 -25.46 17.36
CA VAL A 724 -21.47 -24.07 17.00
C VAL A 724 -20.65 -23.42 18.11
N ASN A 725 -19.64 -22.64 17.71
CA ASN A 725 -18.85 -21.83 18.63
C ASN A 725 -19.77 -20.98 19.53
N ALA A 726 -19.41 -20.82 20.81
CA ALA A 726 -20.23 -20.11 21.79
C ALA A 726 -20.54 -18.66 21.40
N ASP A 727 -19.64 -18.03 20.64
CA ASP A 727 -19.76 -16.65 20.16
C ASP A 727 -20.44 -16.53 18.80
N TRP A 728 -20.89 -17.64 18.22
CA TRP A 728 -21.57 -17.70 16.93
C TRP A 728 -22.92 -18.40 17.03
N THR A 729 -23.79 -18.13 16.06
CA THR A 729 -25.10 -18.76 15.93
C THR A 729 -25.39 -19.16 14.49
N LEU A 730 -26.14 -20.25 14.33
CA LEU A 730 -26.74 -20.56 13.03
C LEU A 730 -27.84 -19.54 12.73
N TRP A 731 -27.76 -18.90 11.57
CA TRP A 731 -28.52 -17.70 11.26
C TRP A 731 -29.30 -17.81 9.95
N ASP A 732 -30.44 -17.13 9.95
CA ASP A 732 -31.32 -16.96 8.81
C ASP A 732 -31.65 -15.47 8.67
N CYS A 733 -31.23 -14.84 7.57
CA CYS A 733 -31.38 -13.40 7.34
C CYS A 733 -32.84 -12.94 7.41
N CYS A 734 -33.75 -13.82 7.03
CA CYS A 734 -35.05 -13.46 6.50
C CYS A 734 -36.18 -14.30 7.14
N ALA A 735 -35.83 -15.11 8.15
CA ALA A 735 -36.68 -16.03 8.89
C ALA A 735 -37.51 -16.95 7.97
N GLY A 736 -36.89 -17.45 6.89
CA GLY A 736 -37.51 -18.34 5.91
C GLY A 736 -37.51 -19.82 6.31
N SER A 737 -36.58 -20.22 7.16
CA SER A 737 -36.44 -21.55 7.77
C SER A 737 -35.78 -21.44 9.16
N THR A 738 -35.36 -22.57 9.75
CA THR A 738 -34.65 -22.59 11.03
C THR A 738 -33.49 -23.57 10.89
N PRO A 739 -32.26 -23.07 10.72
CA PRO A 739 -31.05 -23.89 10.72
C PRO A 739 -30.94 -24.73 12.00
N GLN A 740 -30.36 -25.91 11.88
CA GLN A 740 -30.27 -26.86 12.99
C GLN A 740 -29.03 -27.75 12.87
N VAL A 741 -28.48 -28.16 14.01
CA VAL A 741 -27.45 -29.20 14.07
C VAL A 741 -28.11 -30.57 13.96
N VAL A 742 -27.65 -31.42 13.05
CA VAL A 742 -28.20 -32.76 12.78
C VAL A 742 -27.10 -33.81 12.75
N GLU A 743 -27.46 -35.05 13.03
CA GLU A 743 -26.54 -36.20 12.93
C GLU A 743 -26.42 -36.66 11.45
N ALA A 744 -25.19 -36.68 10.95
CA ALA A 744 -24.71 -37.18 9.68
C ALA A 744 -23.92 -38.51 9.85
N GLU A 745 -23.59 -39.15 8.73
CA GLU A 745 -22.78 -40.37 8.76
C GLU A 745 -21.29 -40.03 8.97
N ALA A 746 -20.56 -40.94 9.64
CA ALA A 746 -19.12 -40.80 9.84
C ALA A 746 -18.36 -40.52 8.52
N PRO A 747 -17.33 -39.65 8.53
CA PRO A 747 -16.61 -39.15 9.72
C PRO A 747 -17.21 -37.92 10.43
N TYR A 748 -18.17 -37.22 9.82
CA TYR A 748 -18.61 -35.86 10.20
C TYR A 748 -19.56 -35.74 11.42
N ASN A 749 -20.14 -36.85 11.89
CA ASN A 749 -21.10 -36.90 13.02
C ASN A 749 -22.11 -35.72 13.06
N ASN A 750 -21.97 -34.68 13.89
CA ASN A 750 -22.92 -33.56 13.93
C ASN A 750 -22.56 -32.44 12.95
N VAL A 751 -23.51 -32.06 12.09
CA VAL A 751 -23.31 -31.04 11.04
C VAL A 751 -24.37 -29.95 11.09
N ALA A 752 -24.04 -28.74 10.64
CA ALA A 752 -25.00 -27.65 10.48
C ALA A 752 -25.84 -27.87 9.20
N GLN A 753 -27.16 -28.06 9.34
CA GLN A 753 -28.08 -28.22 8.21
C GLN A 753 -28.89 -26.97 7.93
N PHE A 754 -28.95 -26.62 6.65
CA PHE A 754 -29.66 -25.46 6.11
C PHE A 754 -30.70 -25.89 5.06
N GLU A 755 -31.90 -25.31 5.13
CA GLU A 755 -33.04 -25.66 4.27
C GLU A 755 -33.66 -24.39 3.64
N ILE A 756 -33.72 -24.33 2.31
CA ILE A 756 -34.32 -23.19 1.58
C ILE A 756 -35.69 -23.61 1.03
N LEU A 757 -36.76 -23.27 1.75
CA LEU A 757 -38.13 -23.74 1.47
C LEU A 757 -38.87 -22.95 0.37
N GLY A 758 -38.29 -21.84 -0.12
CA GLY A 758 -38.79 -21.09 -1.28
C GLY A 758 -39.86 -20.02 -1.01
N SER A 759 -40.27 -19.77 0.24
CA SER A 759 -41.13 -18.63 0.60
C SER A 759 -41.18 -18.36 2.12
N PRO A 760 -40.67 -17.21 2.63
CA PRO A 760 -39.87 -16.23 1.90
C PRO A 760 -38.54 -16.85 1.42
N GLU A 761 -37.98 -16.32 0.33
CA GLU A 761 -36.58 -16.63 -0.01
C GLU A 761 -35.67 -16.11 1.10
N THR A 762 -34.61 -16.85 1.39
CA THR A 762 -33.69 -16.54 2.48
C THR A 762 -32.24 -16.89 2.11
N VAL A 763 -31.30 -16.25 2.80
CA VAL A 763 -29.89 -16.58 2.86
C VAL A 763 -29.58 -17.07 4.27
N LEU A 764 -28.82 -18.16 4.37
CA LEU A 764 -28.52 -18.85 5.61
C LEU A 764 -27.01 -18.96 5.81
N GLY A 765 -26.57 -18.97 7.06
CA GLY A 765 -25.15 -19.02 7.39
C GLY A 765 -24.87 -18.99 8.89
N PHE A 766 -23.71 -18.46 9.23
CA PHE A 766 -23.22 -18.28 10.59
C PHE A 766 -23.11 -16.79 10.88
N LEU A 767 -23.60 -16.38 12.05
CA LEU A 767 -23.58 -15.00 12.52
C LEU A 767 -22.93 -14.94 13.90
N ALA A 768 -21.94 -14.08 14.05
CA ALA A 768 -21.35 -13.79 15.33
C ALA A 768 -22.35 -13.06 16.26
N ASN A 769 -22.33 -13.38 17.55
CA ASN A 769 -23.21 -12.80 18.55
C ASN A 769 -22.98 -11.29 18.70
N ASP A 770 -23.93 -10.55 19.29
CA ASP A 770 -23.80 -9.10 19.47
C ASP A 770 -22.49 -8.72 20.19
N GLY A 771 -21.57 -8.07 19.46
CA GLY A 771 -20.26 -7.65 19.96
C GLY A 771 -19.14 -8.69 19.82
N ALA A 772 -19.46 -9.89 19.33
CA ALA A 772 -18.46 -10.86 18.88
C ALA A 772 -18.20 -10.63 17.39
N THR A 773 -16.94 -10.41 17.04
CA THR A 773 -16.45 -10.32 15.66
C THR A 773 -15.11 -11.05 15.64
N PHE A 774 -14.66 -11.47 14.46
CA PHE A 774 -13.37 -12.13 14.34
C PHE A 774 -12.42 -11.27 13.52
N ASP A 775 -11.31 -10.90 14.14
CA ASP A 775 -10.18 -10.24 13.47
C ASP A 775 -9.26 -11.30 12.87
N ALA A 776 -9.34 -11.45 11.54
CA ALA A 776 -8.50 -12.35 10.77
C ALA A 776 -7.27 -11.64 10.17
N SER A 777 -6.95 -10.41 10.57
CA SER A 777 -5.85 -9.63 10.01
C SER A 777 -4.49 -10.31 10.23
N ALA A 778 -4.31 -10.96 11.37
CA ALA A 778 -3.11 -11.74 11.69
C ALA A 778 -2.95 -12.98 10.80
N LEU A 779 -4.02 -13.42 10.15
CA LEU A 779 -4.05 -14.58 9.26
C LEU A 779 -4.01 -14.15 7.78
N LEU A 780 -3.90 -12.87 7.43
CA LEU A 780 -4.03 -12.40 6.04
C LEU A 780 -3.11 -13.12 5.04
N ALA A 781 -1.84 -13.30 5.39
CA ALA A 781 -0.83 -13.85 4.49
C ALA A 781 -1.03 -15.34 4.18
N ASN A 782 -1.42 -16.13 5.18
CA ASN A 782 -1.43 -17.60 5.09
C ASN A 782 -2.76 -18.24 5.50
N GLY A 783 -3.77 -17.45 5.84
CA GLY A 783 -5.03 -17.95 6.36
C GLY A 783 -6.12 -18.08 5.32
N ALA A 784 -7.11 -18.89 5.65
CA ALA A 784 -8.30 -19.07 4.84
C ALA A 784 -9.53 -19.29 5.70
N ILE A 785 -10.68 -18.99 5.10
CA ILE A 785 -11.95 -19.53 5.55
C ILE A 785 -12.11 -20.90 4.91
N SER A 786 -12.16 -21.92 5.75
CA SER A 786 -12.17 -23.34 5.33
C SER A 786 -13.40 -24.02 5.89
N PHE A 787 -14.08 -24.83 5.05
CA PHE A 787 -15.20 -25.66 5.51
C PHE A 787 -15.45 -26.84 4.58
N ASP A 788 -16.04 -27.90 5.13
CA ASP A 788 -16.60 -29.01 4.38
C ASP A 788 -18.09 -28.79 4.12
N MET A 789 -18.54 -29.10 2.91
CA MET A 789 -19.95 -28.96 2.54
C MET A 789 -20.43 -30.13 1.68
N ARG A 790 -21.70 -30.55 1.89
CA ARG A 790 -22.43 -31.44 0.98
C ARG A 790 -23.82 -30.88 0.63
N VAL A 791 -24.24 -31.08 -0.61
CA VAL A 791 -25.63 -30.80 -1.04
C VAL A 791 -26.47 -32.07 -0.90
N VAL A 792 -27.53 -32.02 -0.09
CA VAL A 792 -28.48 -33.13 0.11
C VAL A 792 -29.54 -33.13 -0.98
N ASP A 793 -30.19 -31.99 -1.19
CA ASP A 793 -31.17 -31.76 -2.25
C ASP A 793 -30.76 -30.54 -3.06
N GLN A 794 -30.70 -30.67 -4.39
CA GLN A 794 -30.33 -29.58 -5.29
C GLN A 794 -31.46 -28.53 -5.40
N PRO A 795 -31.12 -27.24 -5.60
CA PRO A 795 -32.11 -26.20 -5.88
C PRO A 795 -32.96 -26.53 -7.11
N SER A 796 -34.18 -26.00 -7.14
CA SER A 796 -35.11 -26.19 -8.26
C SER A 796 -34.67 -25.51 -9.56
N GLY A 797 -33.77 -24.52 -9.50
CA GLY A 797 -33.06 -23.98 -10.65
C GLY A 797 -31.89 -24.87 -11.06
N ALA A 798 -32.00 -25.51 -12.23
CA ALA A 798 -30.97 -26.44 -12.73
C ALA A 798 -29.63 -25.78 -13.07
N ASP A 799 -29.59 -24.45 -13.19
CA ASP A 799 -28.41 -23.65 -13.51
C ASP A 799 -28.00 -22.72 -12.35
N ALA A 800 -28.49 -22.97 -11.13
CA ALA A 800 -28.19 -22.13 -9.97
C ALA A 800 -26.72 -22.29 -9.55
N GLN A 801 -25.97 -21.21 -9.60
CA GLN A 801 -24.59 -21.16 -9.10
C GLN A 801 -24.59 -21.05 -7.58
N TRP A 802 -23.70 -21.79 -6.91
CA TRP A 802 -23.48 -21.66 -5.48
C TRP A 802 -22.50 -20.53 -5.17
N LEU A 803 -22.79 -19.77 -4.13
CA LEU A 803 -22.04 -18.59 -3.71
C LEU A 803 -21.69 -18.69 -2.24
N VAL A 804 -20.53 -18.13 -1.90
CA VAL A 804 -20.14 -17.81 -0.52
C VAL A 804 -20.11 -16.30 -0.41
N LYS A 805 -20.73 -15.77 0.65
CA LYS A 805 -20.69 -14.36 0.97
C LYS A 805 -20.18 -14.18 2.39
N VAL A 806 -19.18 -13.32 2.55
CA VAL A 806 -18.57 -12.99 3.84
C VAL A 806 -18.79 -11.50 4.09
N GLU A 807 -19.19 -11.13 5.31
CA GLU A 807 -19.47 -9.74 5.68
C GLU A 807 -18.74 -9.36 6.96
N SER A 808 -18.29 -8.10 7.00
CA SER A 808 -17.85 -7.47 8.25
C SER A 808 -19.02 -6.92 9.06
N SER A 809 -18.79 -6.50 10.30
CA SER A 809 -19.85 -6.11 11.24
C SER A 809 -20.79 -5.05 10.67
N GLY A 810 -22.08 -5.31 10.83
CA GLY A 810 -23.13 -4.44 10.29
C GLY A 810 -23.16 -4.37 8.75
N ALA A 811 -22.52 -5.31 8.06
CA ALA A 811 -22.33 -5.33 6.61
C ALA A 811 -21.61 -4.08 6.08
N ALA A 812 -20.64 -3.55 6.83
CA ALA A 812 -19.83 -2.40 6.42
C ALA A 812 -19.02 -2.70 5.14
N THR A 813 -18.48 -3.92 5.04
CA THR A 813 -17.92 -4.50 3.83
C THR A 813 -18.50 -5.90 3.60
N ALA A 814 -18.52 -6.34 2.35
CA ALA A 814 -18.95 -7.69 2.00
C ALA A 814 -18.33 -8.13 0.67
N VAL A 815 -17.94 -9.39 0.62
CA VAL A 815 -17.44 -10.04 -0.61
C VAL A 815 -18.30 -11.25 -0.91
N GLU A 816 -18.67 -11.41 -2.17
CA GLU A 816 -19.46 -12.53 -2.69
C GLU A 816 -18.70 -13.20 -3.82
N VAL A 817 -18.40 -14.50 -3.67
CA VAL A 817 -17.60 -15.28 -4.62
C VAL A 817 -18.28 -16.59 -5.00
N PRO A 818 -18.04 -17.11 -6.22
CA PRO A 818 -18.43 -18.48 -6.59
C PRO A 818 -17.88 -19.52 -5.61
N LEU A 819 -18.73 -20.43 -5.12
CA LEU A 819 -18.31 -21.53 -4.26
C LEU A 819 -17.22 -22.39 -4.94
N SER A 820 -17.34 -22.59 -6.26
CA SER A 820 -16.35 -23.31 -7.07
C SER A 820 -14.95 -22.69 -7.07
N SER A 821 -14.79 -21.40 -6.75
CA SER A 821 -13.47 -20.77 -6.63
C SER A 821 -12.67 -21.30 -5.44
N GLY A 822 -13.34 -21.78 -4.39
CA GLY A 822 -12.70 -22.37 -3.21
C GLY A 822 -12.34 -23.85 -3.34
N ASN A 823 -12.63 -24.47 -4.49
CA ASN A 823 -12.36 -25.89 -4.75
C ASN A 823 -11.98 -26.15 -6.23
N TYR A 824 -10.93 -25.48 -6.70
CA TYR A 824 -10.34 -25.70 -8.04
C TYR A 824 -11.31 -25.63 -9.23
N GLY A 825 -12.43 -24.90 -9.11
CA GLY A 825 -13.44 -24.76 -10.16
C GLY A 825 -14.53 -25.83 -10.18
N GLU A 826 -14.56 -26.74 -9.20
CA GLU A 826 -15.57 -27.81 -9.11
C GLU A 826 -16.83 -27.34 -8.36
N GLU A 827 -18.00 -27.62 -8.92
CA GLU A 827 -19.31 -27.33 -8.30
C GLU A 827 -19.75 -28.45 -7.36
N PRO A 828 -20.55 -28.16 -6.31
CA PRO A 828 -20.99 -29.17 -5.36
C PRO A 828 -21.86 -30.27 -6.00
N VAL A 829 -21.46 -31.52 -5.80
CA VAL A 829 -22.19 -32.71 -6.27
C VAL A 829 -23.18 -33.17 -5.21
N ALA A 830 -24.42 -33.48 -5.64
CA ALA A 830 -25.45 -33.96 -4.72
C ALA A 830 -25.03 -35.29 -4.05
N GLY A 831 -25.00 -35.29 -2.72
CA GLY A 831 -24.66 -36.44 -1.89
C GLY A 831 -23.16 -36.64 -1.61
N GLU A 832 -22.28 -35.79 -2.14
CA GLU A 832 -20.82 -35.87 -1.94
C GLU A 832 -20.33 -34.69 -1.09
N TRP A 833 -19.40 -34.98 -0.18
CA TRP A 833 -18.69 -33.97 0.62
C TRP A 833 -17.49 -33.44 -0.16
N ALA A 834 -17.27 -32.13 -0.06
CA ALA A 834 -16.07 -31.47 -0.58
C ALA A 834 -15.62 -30.37 0.39
N THR A 835 -14.31 -30.15 0.45
CA THR A 835 -13.68 -29.07 1.20
C THR A 835 -13.57 -27.84 0.31
N TYR A 836 -13.94 -26.69 0.85
CA TYR A 836 -13.82 -25.39 0.19
C TYR A 836 -12.96 -24.50 1.05
N ASN A 837 -11.99 -23.84 0.42
CA ASN A 837 -11.07 -22.95 1.10
C ASN A 837 -10.97 -21.62 0.34
N PHE A 838 -11.12 -20.52 1.05
CA PHE A 838 -11.06 -19.17 0.49
C PHE A 838 -9.96 -18.41 1.22
N THR A 839 -8.85 -18.11 0.54
CA THR A 839 -7.73 -17.42 1.19
C THR A 839 -8.16 -16.02 1.63
N LEU A 840 -7.75 -15.63 2.84
CA LEU A 840 -8.06 -14.31 3.39
C LEU A 840 -7.48 -13.20 2.51
N GLN A 841 -6.31 -13.41 1.91
CA GLN A 841 -5.75 -12.52 0.89
C GLN A 841 -6.71 -12.30 -0.28
N SER A 842 -7.31 -13.36 -0.84
CA SER A 842 -8.23 -13.21 -1.98
C SER A 842 -9.51 -12.46 -1.61
N LEU A 843 -10.01 -12.66 -0.39
CA LEU A 843 -11.20 -11.98 0.11
C LEU A 843 -10.89 -10.50 0.44
N PHE A 844 -9.72 -10.23 1.00
CA PHE A 844 -9.22 -8.88 1.25
C PHE A 844 -9.02 -8.09 -0.04
N ASP A 845 -8.36 -8.67 -1.04
CA ASP A 845 -8.17 -8.08 -2.37
C ASP A 845 -9.51 -7.78 -3.07
N ALA A 846 -10.54 -8.60 -2.78
CA ALA A 846 -11.90 -8.40 -3.25
C ALA A 846 -12.68 -7.33 -2.46
N GLY A 847 -12.10 -6.76 -1.40
CA GLY A 847 -12.64 -5.63 -0.64
C GLY A 847 -13.31 -5.99 0.69
N LEU A 848 -13.08 -7.20 1.23
CA LEU A 848 -13.54 -7.58 2.56
C LEU A 848 -12.64 -6.95 3.65
N ASP A 849 -13.27 -6.35 4.66
CA ASP A 849 -12.59 -6.04 5.92
C ASP A 849 -12.47 -7.31 6.76
N ILE A 850 -11.28 -7.91 6.70
CA ILE A 850 -10.96 -9.14 7.41
C ILE A 850 -10.74 -8.92 8.92
N SER A 851 -10.61 -7.66 9.38
CA SER A 851 -10.39 -7.35 10.80
C SER A 851 -11.66 -7.48 11.65
N ASP A 852 -12.79 -7.75 11.00
CA ASP A 852 -14.10 -7.60 11.62
C ASP A 852 -15.14 -8.57 11.02
N ILE A 853 -14.71 -9.80 10.71
CA ILE A 853 -15.58 -10.82 10.11
C ILE A 853 -16.67 -11.20 11.12
N SER A 854 -17.93 -11.04 10.72
CA SER A 854 -19.08 -11.32 11.60
C SER A 854 -20.13 -12.21 10.96
N VAL A 855 -20.09 -12.39 9.63
CA VAL A 855 -21.07 -13.20 8.91
C VAL A 855 -20.41 -14.04 7.82
N ILE A 856 -20.73 -15.34 7.79
CA ILE A 856 -20.37 -16.25 6.69
C ILE A 856 -21.65 -16.92 6.19
N MET A 857 -22.00 -16.67 4.93
CA MET A 857 -23.19 -17.18 4.26
C MET A 857 -22.82 -18.07 3.08
N ILE A 858 -23.58 -19.14 2.91
CA ILE A 858 -23.43 -20.08 1.79
C ILE A 858 -24.81 -20.27 1.18
N PHE A 859 -25.01 -19.99 -0.11
CA PHE A 859 -26.33 -20.07 -0.73
C PHE A 859 -26.29 -20.23 -2.26
N PRO A 860 -27.31 -20.85 -2.88
CA PRO A 860 -27.47 -20.84 -4.33
C PRO A 860 -27.98 -19.47 -4.81
N THR A 861 -27.74 -19.16 -6.09
CA THR A 861 -28.18 -17.92 -6.76
C THR A 861 -29.60 -17.50 -6.34
N TRP A 862 -29.74 -16.25 -5.92
CA TRP A 862 -31.01 -15.68 -5.48
C TRP A 862 -32.11 -15.84 -6.55
N GLY A 863 -33.34 -16.17 -6.14
CA GLY A 863 -34.44 -16.46 -7.07
C GLY A 863 -34.44 -17.87 -7.66
N GLN A 864 -33.40 -18.68 -7.42
CA GLN A 864 -33.29 -20.06 -7.93
C GLN A 864 -33.06 -21.10 -6.82
N SER A 865 -32.90 -20.66 -5.57
CA SER A 865 -32.46 -21.47 -4.43
C SER A 865 -33.55 -22.35 -3.80
N SER A 866 -34.81 -22.21 -4.21
CA SER A 866 -35.93 -22.97 -3.63
C SER A 866 -35.73 -24.49 -3.75
N GLY A 867 -35.91 -25.20 -2.64
CA GLY A 867 -35.79 -26.65 -2.54
C GLY A 867 -34.39 -27.15 -2.19
N ALA A 868 -33.40 -26.25 -2.06
CA ALA A 868 -32.04 -26.64 -1.68
C ALA A 868 -31.97 -27.08 -0.20
N VAL A 869 -31.29 -28.20 0.05
CA VAL A 869 -30.91 -28.66 1.39
C VAL A 869 -29.42 -28.98 1.36
N TYR A 870 -28.64 -28.41 2.27
CA TYR A 870 -27.20 -28.61 2.35
C TYR A 870 -26.72 -28.65 3.79
N GLN A 871 -25.53 -29.21 3.97
CA GLN A 871 -24.90 -29.39 5.27
C GLN A 871 -23.47 -28.86 5.23
N VAL A 872 -23.02 -28.25 6.33
CA VAL A 872 -21.69 -27.67 6.51
C VAL A 872 -21.08 -28.22 7.80
N ASP A 873 -19.77 -28.49 7.76
CA ASP A 873 -18.98 -28.95 8.90
C ASP A 873 -17.54 -28.41 8.81
N ASN A 874 -16.76 -28.51 9.89
CA ASN A 874 -15.37 -28.04 9.98
C ASN A 874 -15.17 -26.58 9.51
N LEU A 875 -16.07 -25.67 9.88
CA LEU A 875 -15.94 -24.26 9.50
C LEU A 875 -14.95 -23.56 10.44
N SER A 876 -13.83 -23.12 9.89
CA SER A 876 -12.80 -22.36 10.61
C SER A 876 -12.22 -21.21 9.78
N ILE A 877 -11.56 -20.28 10.49
CA ILE A 877 -10.67 -19.27 9.94
C ILE A 877 -9.30 -19.51 10.59
N GLU A 878 -8.38 -20.08 9.83
CA GLU A 878 -7.10 -20.62 10.32
C GLU A 878 -6.00 -20.49 9.27
N ASN A 879 -4.73 -20.73 9.65
CA ASN A 879 -3.65 -20.82 8.68
C ASN A 879 -3.75 -22.10 7.84
N PHE A 880 -3.37 -22.00 6.56
CA PHE A 880 -3.40 -23.08 5.58
C PHE A 880 -2.28 -24.11 5.73
#